data_AF-A0A524KXJ9-F1
#
_entry.id   AF-A0A524KXJ9-F1
#
_cell.length_a   1.000
_cell.length_b   1.000
_cell.length_c   1.000
_cell.angle_alpha   90.00
_cell.angle_beta   90.00
_cell.angle_gamma   90.00
#
_symmetry.space_group_name_H-M   'P 1'
#
loop_
_entity.id
_entity.type
_entity.pdbx_description
1 polymer ?
#
loop_
_entity_poly.entity_id
_entity_poly.type
_entity_poly.pdbx_seq_one_letter_code
_entity_poly.pdbx_strand_id
1 'polypeptide(L)'
;MKTGKGIKVFILMGFLGIGMIMAMARPASVTSSMTDYCSTPPFLSNTISPNILIVLDNSGSMHDQAYASSYDPTQFARQQYYGYFDPARMYLYSNSGRWEVTTAASYTATAAHPIASGDFLNWASMRKIDLAKKLLTGGKAAPKSPEGPVTVKLFGEDSPAGNQPNGWDFTKDFDNSSAPGLLYPFSGNHHYRMTGDRLYISPFNPGTDTFTTRPNGGVSVHSSWNVTGASSAWEAVDEAATGGDGNTSFIQNTAGREPALFDYLYSGGNSGVISSIKVYAVARKSSSSTMRLQGVLRMNGSDYPESYSSLSTSYREYSWTWDVNPVTGFAWQWSDIKSGGAFNLEGFGIKAYTQPTSANYPRITQVYMVISTSTPSGGPYSIIVDQGMTKAEGIIDRLSSRVRFGLAFYRKGNGIESGEGNGRRDGGYVANYVDFGSPANMITSIHNMSPDTWTPLSETLYEMVRYFRQDEPYYDNSPADYQTGQNYDPYYYRYANVGGSNLPNQYVPCAKTFILMLTDGESTMDQNIPTDLRDYDHDGRDPGSYNDRGTDYLDDIALWARTADHRADLTGKQNIYVYTVFMFGRGSQLLKDASVNGGFNDLNGDGKPGPALGEYLRDSNEDGGLAAGDLPITYYEGDDGYALQDAITRAIADILKRAASGTAVSVLTTSSKGVGSLVQAYFLPVMQQGLREVTWTGFLQNMWLDRQDNLREDTTNDSRLVLNEDEVIRLFFDPADNETKAATFTTDVSGKGGTASTCSPQIKKFSDVRYLWEAGQKLAHTEPSERTIFTSRKVIRGDITTHAFANTPYPEFTRDAILVNSALRDA
;
A
#
# COMPACT_ATOMS: atom_id res chain seq x y z
N MET A 1 -60.94 38.81 -69.15
CA MET A 1 -61.46 40.18 -69.34
C MET A 1 -60.71 41.09 -68.39
N LYS A 2 -59.82 41.95 -68.93
CA LYS A 2 -59.14 43.14 -68.34
C LYS A 2 -58.38 42.91 -67.01
N THR A 3 -57.13 43.30 -66.76
CA THR A 3 -56.07 44.16 -67.35
C THR A 3 -55.02 44.23 -66.21
N GLY A 4 -53.70 44.34 -66.32
CA GLY A 4 -52.67 44.51 -67.36
C GLY A 4 -51.31 44.25 -66.65
N LYS A 5 -50.32 43.62 -67.27
CA LYS A 5 -49.28 44.17 -68.17
C LYS A 5 -48.33 45.23 -67.55
N GLY A 6 -47.03 44.89 -67.58
CA GLY A 6 -45.90 45.83 -67.80
C GLY A 6 -44.80 45.79 -66.73
N ILE A 7 -43.66 45.07 -66.87
CA ILE A 7 -42.47 45.32 -67.73
C ILE A 7 -41.74 46.61 -67.28
N LYS A 8 -40.48 46.65 -66.78
CA LYS A 8 -39.13 46.25 -67.29
C LYS A 8 -38.13 46.25 -66.10
N VAL A 9 -37.35 45.21 -65.75
CA VAL A 9 -36.04 44.76 -66.28
C VAL A 9 -34.91 45.84 -66.32
N PHE A 10 -33.88 45.76 -65.43
CA PHE A 10 -32.49 45.30 -65.72
C PHE A 10 -31.41 45.71 -64.66
N ILE A 11 -30.63 44.70 -64.19
CA ILE A 11 -29.14 44.64 -63.97
C ILE A 11 -28.49 45.60 -62.92
N LEU A 12 -27.73 45.17 -61.90
CA LEU A 12 -26.36 44.61 -61.93
C LEU A 12 -25.87 44.39 -60.47
N MET A 13 -24.89 43.49 -60.34
CA MET A 13 -24.13 43.03 -59.16
C MET A 13 -23.59 44.08 -58.18
N GLY A 14 -23.44 43.66 -56.90
CA GLY A 14 -22.14 43.79 -56.20
C GLY A 14 -22.11 44.62 -54.90
N PHE A 15 -21.67 43.95 -53.83
CA PHE A 15 -20.94 44.46 -52.65
C PHE A 15 -21.67 45.13 -51.47
N LEU A 16 -21.56 44.41 -50.33
CA LEU A 16 -21.24 44.83 -48.95
C LEU A 16 -21.96 46.03 -48.30
N GLY A 17 -22.57 45.78 -47.13
CA GLY A 17 -22.62 46.77 -46.04
C GLY A 17 -23.92 46.88 -45.25
N ILE A 18 -24.01 46.11 -44.16
CA ILE A 18 -24.41 46.53 -42.79
C ILE A 18 -25.55 47.57 -42.65
N GLY A 19 -26.64 47.19 -41.96
CA GLY A 19 -27.47 48.18 -41.27
C GLY A 19 -28.91 47.79 -40.89
N MET A 20 -29.06 47.16 -39.73
CA MET A 20 -30.20 47.25 -38.79
C MET A 20 -31.66 47.10 -39.31
N ILE A 21 -32.24 45.92 -39.05
CA ILE A 21 -33.65 45.82 -38.63
C ILE A 21 -33.65 45.24 -37.21
N MET A 22 -33.90 46.10 -36.23
CA MET A 22 -34.17 45.74 -34.84
C MET A 22 -35.52 45.01 -34.76
N ALA A 23 -35.48 43.69 -34.54
CA ALA A 23 -36.58 42.96 -33.94
C ALA A 23 -36.19 42.64 -32.49
N MET A 24 -36.93 43.19 -31.54
CA MET A 24 -36.76 42.91 -30.12
C MET A 24 -37.07 41.43 -29.84
N ALA A 25 -36.05 40.59 -29.75
CA ALA A 25 -36.15 39.29 -29.13
C ALA A 25 -36.22 39.49 -27.61
N ARG A 26 -37.39 39.24 -27.02
CA ARG A 26 -37.50 39.03 -25.58
C ARG A 26 -36.83 37.69 -25.24
N PRO A 27 -36.11 37.55 -24.12
CA PRO A 27 -35.71 36.24 -23.64
C PRO A 27 -36.97 35.40 -23.40
N ALA A 28 -37.02 34.20 -23.99
CA ALA A 28 -38.05 33.24 -23.70
C ALA A 28 -37.84 32.74 -22.26
N SER A 29 -38.78 33.05 -21.38
CA SER A 29 -38.89 32.42 -20.08
C SER A 29 -39.09 30.92 -20.30
N VAL A 30 -38.18 30.08 -19.78
CA VAL A 30 -38.41 28.65 -19.69
C VAL A 30 -39.50 28.44 -18.65
N THR A 31 -40.72 28.11 -19.10
CA THR A 31 -41.82 27.75 -18.21
C THR A 31 -41.76 26.24 -17.97
N SER A 32 -41.43 25.82 -16.76
CA SER A 32 -41.54 24.42 -16.30
C SER A 32 -43.00 23.97 -16.35
N SER A 33 -43.23 22.72 -16.78
CA SER A 33 -44.57 22.17 -16.97
C SER A 33 -45.04 21.41 -15.73
N MET A 34 -46.33 21.48 -15.40
CA MET A 34 -46.90 20.89 -14.18
C MET A 34 -46.85 19.35 -14.10
N THR A 35 -46.44 18.66 -15.16
CA THR A 35 -46.20 17.21 -15.14
C THR A 35 -44.91 16.80 -14.42
N ASP A 36 -44.01 17.75 -14.13
CA ASP A 36 -42.76 17.50 -13.38
C ASP A 36 -42.99 17.31 -11.86
N TYR A 37 -44.24 17.47 -11.37
CA TYR A 37 -44.62 17.35 -9.96
C TYR A 37 -45.55 16.15 -9.66
N CYS A 38 -45.61 15.17 -10.56
CA CYS A 38 -46.31 13.91 -10.33
C CYS A 38 -45.52 13.02 -9.35
N SER A 39 -45.93 13.08 -8.08
CA SER A 39 -45.49 12.30 -6.92
C SER A 39 -45.05 10.86 -7.21
N THR A 40 -43.76 10.57 -7.04
CA THR A 40 -43.24 9.27 -6.65
C THR A 40 -43.17 9.18 -5.12
N PRO A 41 -43.35 8.00 -4.49
CA PRO A 41 -43.22 7.88 -3.03
C PRO A 41 -41.83 8.35 -2.54
N PRO A 42 -41.72 9.17 -1.48
CA PRO A 42 -40.50 9.93 -1.15
C PRO A 42 -39.30 9.13 -0.60
N PHE A 43 -39.33 7.79 -0.60
CA PHE A 43 -38.48 6.99 0.30
C PHE A 43 -37.71 5.85 -0.36
N LEU A 44 -37.62 5.81 -1.69
CA LEU A 44 -36.61 5.00 -2.37
C LEU A 44 -35.47 5.93 -2.78
N SER A 45 -34.57 6.23 -1.85
CA SER A 45 -33.24 6.71 -2.24
C SER A 45 -32.54 5.54 -2.93
N ASN A 46 -32.71 5.40 -4.25
CA ASN A 46 -31.77 4.61 -5.03
C ASN A 46 -30.48 5.41 -5.05
N THR A 47 -29.57 5.14 -4.10
CA THR A 47 -28.17 5.54 -4.25
C THR A 47 -27.68 4.91 -5.56
N ILE A 48 -27.55 5.74 -6.59
CA ILE A 48 -27.02 5.31 -7.88
C ILE A 48 -25.56 4.98 -7.65
N SER A 49 -25.18 3.73 -7.90
CA SER A 49 -23.78 3.31 -7.81
C SER A 49 -22.95 4.18 -8.77
N PRO A 50 -21.82 4.77 -8.34
CA PRO A 50 -20.96 5.53 -9.24
C PRO A 50 -20.18 4.61 -10.19
N ASN A 51 -19.69 5.19 -11.28
CA ASN A 51 -18.71 4.58 -12.18
C ASN A 51 -17.30 4.98 -11.73
N ILE A 52 -16.44 4.01 -11.38
CA ILE A 52 -15.06 4.27 -10.93
C ILE A 52 -14.10 3.49 -11.83
N LEU A 53 -13.25 4.18 -12.57
CA LEU A 53 -12.17 3.57 -13.35
C LEU A 53 -10.84 3.76 -12.61
N ILE A 54 -10.18 2.67 -12.24
CA ILE A 54 -8.82 2.71 -11.72
C ILE A 54 -7.86 2.61 -12.89
N VAL A 55 -6.97 3.59 -13.03
CA VAL A 55 -5.85 3.55 -13.98
C VAL A 55 -4.60 3.21 -13.16
N LEU A 56 -4.05 2.02 -13.38
CA LEU A 56 -2.86 1.56 -12.65
C LEU A 56 -1.62 1.67 -13.54
N ASP A 57 -0.59 2.27 -12.99
CA ASP A 57 0.72 2.38 -13.61
C ASP A 57 1.41 1.02 -13.77
N ASN A 58 1.82 0.74 -15.00
CA ASN A 58 2.61 -0.41 -15.42
C ASN A 58 3.86 0.02 -16.22
N SER A 59 4.36 1.23 -15.94
CA SER A 59 5.61 1.74 -16.48
C SER A 59 6.81 0.96 -15.96
N GLY A 60 7.90 0.94 -16.72
CA GLY A 60 9.10 0.22 -16.35
C GLY A 60 9.68 0.63 -15.00
N SER A 61 9.53 1.89 -14.57
CA SER A 61 9.98 2.39 -13.26
C SER A 61 9.30 1.70 -12.08
N MET A 62 8.17 1.03 -12.29
CA MET A 62 7.54 0.18 -11.28
C MET A 62 8.38 -1.07 -10.95
N HIS A 63 9.38 -1.43 -11.77
CA HIS A 63 10.37 -2.43 -11.40
C HIS A 63 11.46 -1.90 -10.46
N ASP A 64 11.59 -0.58 -10.26
CA ASP A 64 12.58 -0.05 -9.34
C ASP A 64 12.36 -0.54 -7.91
N GLN A 65 13.46 -0.52 -7.16
CA GLN A 65 13.47 -0.77 -5.73
C GLN A 65 12.45 0.13 -5.01
N ALA A 66 11.59 -0.48 -4.20
CA ALA A 66 10.62 0.28 -3.40
C ALA A 66 11.28 1.17 -2.34
N TYR A 67 12.46 0.75 -1.86
CA TYR A 67 13.17 1.38 -0.75
C TYR A 67 14.62 1.67 -1.17
N ALA A 68 14.90 2.87 -1.66
CA ALA A 68 16.22 3.22 -2.19
C ALA A 68 17.26 3.61 -1.11
N SER A 69 16.80 4.06 0.07
CA SER A 69 17.67 4.47 1.17
C SER A 69 18.34 3.28 1.86
N SER A 70 19.39 3.55 2.64
CA SER A 70 19.99 2.57 3.55
C SER A 70 18.94 1.98 4.50
N TYR A 71 19.16 0.75 4.95
CA TYR A 71 18.26 0.10 5.90
C TYR A 71 18.20 0.90 7.21
N ASP A 72 17.06 1.55 7.43
CA ASP A 72 16.70 2.31 8.61
C ASP A 72 15.19 2.24 8.76
N PRO A 73 14.65 1.26 9.52
CA PRO A 73 13.23 1.16 9.73
C PRO A 73 12.66 2.39 10.45
N THR A 74 13.46 3.12 11.24
CA THR A 74 13.00 4.23 12.08
C THR A 74 12.52 5.44 11.29
N GLN A 75 12.84 5.51 9.99
CA GLN A 75 12.36 6.54 9.09
C GLN A 75 10.83 6.48 8.85
N PHE A 76 10.20 5.33 9.09
CA PHE A 76 8.76 5.15 8.91
C PHE A 76 7.99 5.26 10.22
N ALA A 77 6.76 5.77 10.16
CA ALA A 77 5.89 5.90 11.34
C ALA A 77 5.64 4.55 12.05
N ARG A 78 5.56 3.45 11.28
CA ARG A 78 5.40 2.08 11.81
C ARG A 78 6.72 1.39 12.17
N GLN A 79 7.85 2.05 11.93
CA GLN A 79 9.21 1.53 12.13
C GLN A 79 9.46 0.19 11.43
N GLN A 80 8.87 -0.01 10.25
CA GLN A 80 8.89 -1.27 9.51
C GLN A 80 8.74 -1.03 8.00
N TYR A 81 9.36 -1.89 7.20
CA TYR A 81 9.26 -1.95 5.75
C TYR A 81 8.08 -2.82 5.32
N TYR A 82 7.17 -2.26 4.53
CA TYR A 82 6.05 -3.01 3.96
C TYR A 82 6.50 -3.86 2.75
N GLY A 83 6.11 -5.12 2.70
CA GLY A 83 6.43 -6.01 1.57
C GLY A 83 5.88 -7.42 1.79
N TYR A 84 6.21 -8.40 0.93
CA TYR A 84 5.63 -9.75 1.03
C TYR A 84 5.97 -10.49 2.32
N PHE A 85 7.09 -10.16 2.97
CA PHE A 85 7.47 -10.74 4.24
C PHE A 85 6.77 -10.01 5.39
N ASP A 86 6.37 -10.74 6.43
CA ASP A 86 5.86 -10.16 7.67
C ASP A 86 7.05 -9.55 8.45
N PRO A 87 7.08 -8.23 8.69
CA PRO A 87 8.20 -7.57 9.37
C PRO A 87 8.50 -8.13 10.77
N ALA A 88 7.50 -8.69 11.44
CA ALA A 88 7.63 -9.21 12.80
C ALA A 88 8.15 -10.66 12.86
N ARG A 89 8.41 -11.31 11.72
CA ARG A 89 8.77 -12.73 11.65
C ARG A 89 10.16 -12.95 11.04
N MET A 90 10.77 -14.07 11.43
CA MET A 90 11.97 -14.61 10.79
C MET A 90 11.59 -15.63 9.72
N TYR A 91 12.38 -15.69 8.67
CA TYR A 91 12.18 -16.57 7.52
C TYR A 91 13.41 -17.42 7.25
N LEU A 92 13.22 -18.71 7.03
CA LEU A 92 14.23 -19.65 6.53
C LEU A 92 14.03 -19.85 5.04
N TYR A 93 15.11 -19.79 4.25
CA TYR A 93 15.06 -20.27 2.87
C TYR A 93 15.13 -21.80 2.82
N SER A 94 14.01 -22.44 2.47
CA SER A 94 13.85 -23.89 2.56
C SER A 94 14.41 -24.63 1.36
N ASN A 95 14.58 -25.95 1.50
CA ASN A 95 14.97 -26.85 0.40
C ASN A 95 14.01 -26.82 -0.80
N SER A 96 12.82 -26.24 -0.64
CA SER A 96 11.87 -26.09 -1.73
C SER A 96 12.08 -24.82 -2.55
N GLY A 97 13.14 -24.06 -2.30
CA GLY A 97 13.45 -22.84 -3.04
C GLY A 97 12.51 -21.67 -2.71
N ARG A 98 12.07 -21.57 -1.46
CA ARG A 98 11.15 -20.51 -0.99
C ARG A 98 11.46 -20.12 0.45
N TRP A 99 10.98 -18.95 0.85
CA TRP A 99 11.06 -18.44 2.21
C TRP A 99 9.85 -18.88 3.02
N GLU A 100 10.11 -19.46 4.19
CA GLU A 100 9.09 -19.98 5.12
C GLU A 100 9.32 -19.38 6.50
N VAL A 101 8.24 -18.99 7.19
CA VAL A 101 8.31 -18.53 8.58
C VAL A 101 8.99 -19.59 9.44
N THR A 102 9.93 -19.17 10.28
CA THR A 102 10.70 -20.07 11.14
C THR A 102 10.85 -19.55 12.55
N THR A 103 10.97 -20.47 13.49
CA THR A 103 11.44 -20.23 14.87
C THR A 103 12.78 -20.90 15.13
N ALA A 104 13.41 -21.45 14.09
CA ALA A 104 14.73 -22.05 14.20
C ALA A 104 15.74 -21.01 14.69
N ALA A 105 16.64 -21.45 15.55
CA ALA A 105 17.68 -20.58 16.08
C ALA A 105 18.62 -20.13 14.96
N SER A 106 19.05 -18.87 14.97
CA SER A 106 19.87 -18.26 13.92
C SER A 106 21.15 -19.04 13.59
N TYR A 107 21.74 -19.74 14.58
CA TYR A 107 22.94 -20.55 14.40
C TYR A 107 22.75 -21.76 13.47
N THR A 108 21.51 -22.17 13.17
CA THR A 108 21.25 -23.25 12.21
C THR A 108 21.28 -22.77 10.76
N ALA A 109 21.36 -21.46 10.52
CA ALA A 109 21.41 -20.88 9.18
C ALA A 109 22.70 -21.28 8.44
N THR A 110 22.58 -21.52 7.14
CA THR A 110 23.72 -21.77 6.25
C THR A 110 23.64 -20.84 5.04
N ALA A 111 24.71 -20.76 4.24
CA ALA A 111 24.65 -20.00 2.99
C ALA A 111 23.60 -20.56 2.00
N ALA A 112 23.27 -21.86 2.04
CA ALA A 112 22.19 -22.43 1.22
C ALA A 112 20.80 -22.21 1.83
N HIS A 113 20.71 -22.14 3.16
CA HIS A 113 19.48 -22.00 3.93
C HIS A 113 19.61 -20.87 4.96
N PRO A 114 19.69 -19.60 4.50
CA PRO A 114 19.78 -18.48 5.41
C PRO A 114 18.51 -18.29 6.24
N ILE A 115 18.68 -17.68 7.41
CA ILE A 115 17.59 -17.19 8.25
C ILE A 115 17.65 -15.67 8.27
N ALA A 116 16.54 -15.00 7.95
CA ALA A 116 16.49 -13.54 7.82
C ALA A 116 15.21 -12.94 8.41
N SER A 117 15.30 -11.70 8.89
CA SER A 117 14.17 -10.89 9.29
C SER A 117 13.31 -10.56 8.07
N GLY A 118 12.00 -10.69 8.21
CA GLY A 118 11.06 -10.30 7.15
C GLY A 118 11.14 -8.81 6.84
N ASP A 119 11.39 -7.97 7.86
CA ASP A 119 11.55 -6.53 7.69
C ASP A 119 12.77 -6.21 6.80
N PHE A 120 13.90 -6.86 7.09
CA PHE A 120 15.11 -6.74 6.30
C PHE A 120 14.94 -7.26 4.87
N LEU A 121 14.26 -8.41 4.69
CA LEU A 121 13.98 -8.95 3.36
C LEU A 121 13.06 -8.03 2.54
N ASN A 122 12.10 -7.36 3.18
CA ASN A 122 11.26 -6.37 2.49
C ASN A 122 12.12 -5.21 1.96
N TRP A 123 13.00 -4.65 2.79
CA TRP A 123 13.95 -3.64 2.32
C TRP A 123 14.86 -4.17 1.21
N ALA A 124 15.46 -5.35 1.39
CA ALA A 124 16.48 -5.86 0.48
C ALA A 124 15.94 -6.28 -0.90
N SER A 125 14.68 -6.71 -1.01
CA SER A 125 14.19 -7.42 -2.20
C SER A 125 12.99 -6.81 -2.92
N MET A 126 12.22 -5.93 -2.28
CA MET A 126 10.94 -5.49 -2.84
C MET A 126 11.06 -4.43 -3.93
N ARG A 127 10.29 -4.63 -5.01
CA ARG A 127 10.05 -3.64 -6.07
C ARG A 127 8.77 -2.85 -5.79
N LYS A 128 8.64 -1.66 -6.39
CA LYS A 128 7.39 -0.86 -6.33
C LYS A 128 6.17 -1.69 -6.76
N ILE A 129 6.27 -2.45 -7.86
CA ILE A 129 5.19 -3.31 -8.36
C ILE A 129 4.78 -4.42 -7.39
N ASP A 130 5.73 -5.02 -6.64
CA ASP A 130 5.40 -6.04 -5.64
C ASP A 130 4.51 -5.46 -4.54
N LEU A 131 4.82 -4.24 -4.10
CA LEU A 131 4.06 -3.53 -3.08
C LEU A 131 2.69 -3.11 -3.61
N ALA A 132 2.63 -2.60 -4.85
CA ALA A 132 1.38 -2.25 -5.52
C ALA A 132 0.44 -3.46 -5.61
N LYS A 133 0.95 -4.60 -6.07
CA LYS A 133 0.19 -5.86 -6.12
C LYS A 133 -0.20 -6.34 -4.73
N LYS A 134 0.71 -6.29 -3.75
CA LYS A 134 0.41 -6.64 -2.35
C LYS A 134 -0.78 -5.83 -1.84
N LEU A 135 -0.73 -4.52 -2.04
CA LEU A 135 -1.73 -3.58 -1.56
C LEU A 135 -3.08 -3.73 -2.27
N LEU A 136 -3.07 -3.86 -3.60
CA LEU A 136 -4.30 -3.89 -4.39
C LEU A 136 -4.98 -5.26 -4.37
N THR A 137 -4.22 -6.35 -4.43
CA THR A 137 -4.76 -7.71 -4.61
C THR A 137 -4.22 -8.76 -3.64
N GLY A 138 -3.40 -8.37 -2.65
CA GLY A 138 -2.76 -9.31 -1.72
C GLY A 138 -1.46 -9.91 -2.26
N GLY A 139 -1.00 -9.47 -3.43
CA GLY A 139 0.27 -9.88 -4.05
C GLY A 139 0.07 -10.84 -5.21
N LYS A 140 1.17 -11.21 -5.87
CA LYS A 140 1.16 -12.22 -6.92
C LYS A 140 1.04 -13.62 -6.30
N ALA A 141 -0.18 -14.00 -5.91
CA ALA A 141 -0.45 -15.18 -5.11
C ALA A 141 -0.91 -16.40 -5.93
N ALA A 142 -0.28 -17.57 -5.72
CA ALA A 142 -0.73 -18.82 -6.31
C ALA A 142 -0.63 -20.02 -5.32
N PRO A 143 -1.77 -20.63 -4.92
CA PRO A 143 -3.15 -20.14 -5.10
C PRO A 143 -3.40 -18.85 -4.29
N LYS A 144 -4.50 -18.12 -4.56
CA LYS A 144 -4.92 -16.94 -3.76
C LYS A 144 -5.52 -17.31 -2.40
N SER A 145 -6.19 -18.45 -2.32
CA SER A 145 -6.80 -18.98 -1.11
C SER A 145 -6.22 -20.35 -0.79
N PRO A 146 -6.11 -20.74 0.49
CA PRO A 146 -5.70 -22.09 0.83
C PRO A 146 -6.71 -23.13 0.32
N GLU A 147 -6.21 -24.25 -0.20
CA GLU A 147 -7.03 -25.34 -0.73
C GLU A 147 -6.57 -26.68 -0.12
N GLY A 148 -7.34 -27.19 0.85
CA GLY A 148 -6.94 -28.38 1.61
C GLY A 148 -5.58 -28.15 2.31
N PRO A 149 -4.54 -28.98 2.04
CA PRO A 149 -3.21 -28.77 2.60
C PRO A 149 -2.33 -27.78 1.80
N VAL A 150 -2.84 -27.19 0.70
CA VAL A 150 -2.06 -26.30 -0.15
C VAL A 150 -2.01 -24.89 0.46
N THR A 151 -0.80 -24.43 0.77
CA THR A 151 -0.52 -23.08 1.28
C THR A 151 -0.48 -22.04 0.16
N VAL A 152 -0.80 -20.80 0.50
CA VAL A 152 -0.68 -19.62 -0.36
C VAL A 152 0.77 -19.18 -0.47
N LYS A 153 1.23 -18.87 -1.68
CA LYS A 153 2.60 -18.42 -1.96
C LYS A 153 2.55 -17.09 -2.70
N LEU A 154 3.32 -16.10 -2.26
CA LEU A 154 3.52 -14.84 -2.97
C LEU A 154 4.80 -14.93 -3.79
N PHE A 155 4.73 -14.58 -5.07
CA PHE A 155 5.83 -14.60 -6.01
C PHE A 155 6.31 -13.17 -6.28
N GLY A 156 7.61 -12.92 -6.08
CA GLY A 156 8.26 -11.67 -6.48
C GLY A 156 8.11 -11.43 -7.98
N GLU A 157 8.04 -10.17 -8.38
CA GLU A 157 8.01 -9.82 -9.79
C GLU A 157 9.37 -10.07 -10.42
N ASP A 158 9.37 -10.83 -11.50
CA ASP A 158 10.56 -11.03 -12.33
C ASP A 158 10.72 -9.78 -13.21
N SER A 159 11.82 -9.05 -13.02
CA SER A 159 12.14 -7.96 -13.93
C SER A 159 12.70 -8.53 -15.22
N PRO A 160 12.14 -8.22 -16.40
CA PRO A 160 12.76 -8.62 -17.64
C PRO A 160 14.18 -8.02 -17.71
N ALA A 161 15.11 -8.80 -18.26
CA ALA A 161 16.37 -8.25 -18.76
C ALA A 161 16.02 -7.36 -19.97
N GLY A 162 15.55 -6.13 -19.69
CA GLY A 162 15.11 -5.20 -20.72
C GLY A 162 16.25 -4.78 -21.65
N ASN A 163 16.00 -3.78 -22.51
CA ASN A 163 17.00 -3.19 -23.40
C ASN A 163 18.11 -2.38 -22.67
N GLN A 164 18.18 -2.42 -21.34
CA GLN A 164 19.26 -1.82 -20.55
C GLN A 164 20.37 -2.85 -20.29
N PRO A 165 21.66 -2.45 -20.22
CA PRO A 165 22.79 -3.37 -20.07
C PRO A 165 22.68 -4.34 -18.88
N ASN A 166 21.87 -4.02 -17.85
CA ASN A 166 21.61 -4.84 -16.67
C ASN A 166 20.10 -5.05 -16.35
N GLY A 167 19.18 -4.72 -17.27
CA GLY A 167 17.73 -4.73 -16.98
C GLY A 167 17.34 -3.76 -15.85
N TRP A 168 16.31 -4.13 -15.05
CA TRP A 168 15.90 -3.41 -13.83
C TRP A 168 16.49 -4.05 -12.56
N ASP A 169 17.64 -4.70 -12.67
CA ASP A 169 18.38 -5.22 -11.52
C ASP A 169 18.84 -4.07 -10.62
N PHE A 170 18.79 -4.26 -9.29
CA PHE A 170 19.32 -3.28 -8.34
C PHE A 170 20.20 -3.94 -7.29
N THR A 171 21.12 -3.17 -6.71
CA THR A 171 22.01 -3.63 -5.64
C THR A 171 21.94 -2.64 -4.48
N LYS A 172 21.81 -3.15 -3.27
CA LYS A 172 21.84 -2.38 -2.03
C LYS A 172 23.00 -2.82 -1.17
N ASP A 173 23.58 -1.86 -0.49
CA ASP A 173 24.77 -2.04 0.33
C ASP A 173 24.39 -1.84 1.79
N PHE A 174 24.73 -2.80 2.65
CA PHE A 174 24.47 -2.68 4.08
C PHE A 174 25.46 -3.48 4.94
N ASP A 175 25.82 -2.88 6.08
CA ASP A 175 26.65 -3.51 7.10
C ASP A 175 25.77 -4.16 8.19
N ASN A 176 25.57 -5.46 8.05
CA ASN A 176 24.78 -6.22 9.01
C ASN A 176 25.52 -6.50 10.34
N SER A 177 26.78 -6.07 10.51
CA SER A 177 27.48 -6.21 11.80
C SER A 177 26.94 -5.26 12.87
N SER A 178 26.36 -4.13 12.44
CA SER A 178 25.84 -3.08 13.32
C SER A 178 24.43 -3.38 13.86
N ALA A 179 23.73 -4.35 13.26
CA ALA A 179 22.35 -4.72 13.59
C ALA A 179 22.20 -6.25 13.70
N PRO A 180 22.58 -6.86 14.85
CA PRO A 180 22.46 -8.30 15.02
C PRO A 180 20.98 -8.72 14.93
N GLY A 181 20.71 -9.85 14.28
CA GLY A 181 19.35 -10.41 14.18
C GLY A 181 18.71 -10.32 12.80
N LEU A 182 19.27 -9.57 11.85
CA LEU A 182 18.59 -9.35 10.57
C LEU A 182 18.81 -10.46 9.55
N LEU A 183 20.00 -11.05 9.48
CA LEU A 183 20.32 -12.05 8.47
C LEU A 183 21.50 -12.92 8.91
N TYR A 184 21.35 -14.23 8.75
CA TYR A 184 22.34 -15.23 9.09
C TYR A 184 22.53 -16.22 7.92
N PRO A 185 23.75 -16.68 7.65
CA PRO A 185 24.99 -16.40 8.39
C PRO A 185 25.75 -15.15 7.87
N PHE A 186 25.13 -14.33 7.01
CA PHE A 186 25.75 -13.17 6.36
C PHE A 186 25.91 -11.98 7.33
N SER A 187 27.08 -11.88 7.97
CA SER A 187 27.45 -10.79 8.89
C SER A 187 28.58 -9.93 8.33
N GLY A 188 28.46 -8.60 8.43
CA GLY A 188 29.39 -7.62 7.89
C GLY A 188 28.88 -6.93 6.61
N ASN A 189 29.77 -6.25 5.90
CA ASN A 189 29.46 -5.51 4.66
C ASN A 189 29.13 -6.45 3.49
N HIS A 190 27.87 -6.40 3.03
CA HIS A 190 27.38 -7.20 1.91
C HIS A 190 26.64 -6.36 0.88
N HIS A 191 26.79 -6.77 -0.38
CA HIS A 191 25.92 -6.39 -1.49
C HIS A 191 24.70 -7.33 -1.50
N TYR A 192 23.51 -6.73 -1.53
CA TYR A 192 22.21 -7.38 -1.67
C TYR A 192 21.69 -7.04 -3.06
N ARG A 193 21.90 -7.94 -4.01
CA ARG A 193 21.57 -7.73 -5.41
C ARG A 193 20.31 -8.49 -5.80
N MET A 194 19.32 -7.77 -6.32
CA MET A 194 18.18 -8.36 -7.00
C MET A 194 18.48 -8.48 -8.49
N THR A 195 18.40 -9.70 -9.01
CA THR A 195 18.41 -9.99 -10.45
C THR A 195 17.15 -10.76 -10.81
N GLY A 196 16.27 -10.13 -11.60
CA GLY A 196 14.92 -10.66 -11.80
C GLY A 196 14.16 -10.77 -10.47
N ASP A 197 13.64 -11.97 -10.19
CA ASP A 197 12.97 -12.35 -8.93
C ASP A 197 13.92 -13.00 -7.89
N ARG A 198 15.24 -12.85 -8.04
CA ARG A 198 16.24 -13.57 -7.22
C ARG A 198 17.17 -12.62 -6.46
N LEU A 199 17.32 -12.88 -5.17
CA LEU A 199 18.28 -12.22 -4.29
C LEU A 199 19.63 -12.95 -4.30
N TYR A 200 20.71 -12.20 -4.54
CA TYR A 200 22.09 -12.62 -4.40
C TYR A 200 22.76 -11.81 -3.29
N ILE A 201 23.60 -12.48 -2.51
CA ILE A 201 24.30 -11.88 -1.38
C ILE A 201 25.79 -12.11 -1.57
N SER A 202 26.58 -11.05 -1.61
CA SER A 202 28.04 -11.17 -1.77
C SER A 202 28.77 -10.20 -0.85
N PRO A 203 29.86 -10.62 -0.19
CA PRO A 203 30.64 -9.72 0.64
C PRO A 203 31.34 -8.66 -0.23
N PHE A 204 31.57 -7.47 0.32
CA PHE A 204 32.36 -6.42 -0.33
C PHE A 204 33.79 -6.89 -0.64
N ASN A 205 34.39 -7.59 0.33
CA ASN A 205 35.72 -8.17 0.23
C ASN A 205 35.61 -9.66 0.58
N PRO A 206 35.55 -10.57 -0.40
CA PRO A 206 35.58 -12.00 -0.12
C PRO A 206 36.95 -12.35 0.49
N GLY A 207 36.95 -12.81 1.75
CA GLY A 207 38.19 -13.08 2.48
C GLY A 207 38.07 -14.26 3.43
N THR A 208 39.24 -14.83 3.73
CA THR A 208 39.42 -15.75 4.86
C THR A 208 40.38 -15.08 5.83
N ASP A 209 39.93 -14.85 7.06
CA ASP A 209 40.79 -14.34 8.13
C ASP A 209 41.18 -15.49 9.05
N THR A 210 42.36 -15.39 9.65
CA THR A 210 42.82 -16.35 10.65
C THR A 210 43.27 -15.63 11.90
N PHE A 211 42.79 -16.08 13.04
CA PHE A 211 43.13 -15.53 14.34
C PHE A 211 43.87 -16.59 15.14
N THR A 212 45.13 -16.31 15.48
CA THR A 212 45.94 -17.20 16.30
C THR A 212 45.76 -16.85 17.77
N THR A 213 45.34 -17.83 18.56
CA THR A 213 45.21 -17.74 20.01
C THR A 213 46.19 -18.70 20.67
N ARG A 214 46.84 -18.24 21.74
CA ARG A 214 47.90 -18.98 22.44
C ARG A 214 47.44 -19.33 23.86
N PRO A 215 48.05 -20.36 24.48
CA PRO A 215 47.82 -20.70 25.87
C PRO A 215 47.99 -19.48 26.77
N ASN A 216 47.05 -19.25 27.69
CA ASN A 216 47.13 -18.18 28.69
C ASN A 216 46.96 -18.69 30.13
N GLY A 217 46.90 -20.01 30.30
CA GLY A 217 46.63 -20.67 31.56
C GLY A 217 46.57 -22.18 31.38
N GLY A 218 46.53 -22.92 32.50
CA GLY A 218 46.30 -24.36 32.49
C GLY A 218 44.84 -24.68 32.80
N VAL A 219 44.20 -25.52 31.97
CA VAL A 219 42.87 -26.07 32.29
C VAL A 219 43.02 -27.39 33.04
N SER A 220 43.79 -28.32 32.47
CA SER A 220 43.99 -29.65 33.03
C SER A 220 45.22 -30.27 32.40
N VAL A 221 46.37 -30.10 33.06
CA VAL A 221 47.63 -30.72 32.63
C VAL A 221 47.95 -31.88 33.57
N HIS A 222 47.89 -33.10 33.05
CA HIS A 222 48.17 -34.29 33.84
C HIS A 222 49.66 -34.37 34.22
N SER A 223 49.97 -34.92 35.39
CA SER A 223 51.33 -35.02 35.95
C SER A 223 52.32 -35.83 35.10
N SER A 224 51.84 -36.57 34.10
CA SER A 224 52.69 -37.24 33.11
C SER A 224 53.40 -36.26 32.18
N TRP A 225 52.91 -35.02 32.05
CA TRP A 225 53.53 -33.95 31.27
C TRP A 225 54.49 -33.13 32.14
N ASN A 226 55.76 -33.46 32.05
CA ASN A 226 56.82 -32.78 32.78
C ASN A 226 57.22 -31.48 32.08
N VAL A 227 57.39 -30.41 32.85
CA VAL A 227 57.78 -29.08 32.38
C VAL A 227 59.29 -28.91 32.49
N THR A 228 59.91 -28.25 31.51
CA THR A 228 61.31 -27.82 31.54
C THR A 228 61.39 -26.39 31.06
N GLY A 229 62.20 -25.56 31.72
CA GLY A 229 62.49 -24.19 31.26
C GLY A 229 61.43 -23.12 31.53
N ALA A 230 60.29 -23.47 32.12
CA ALA A 230 59.22 -22.54 32.50
C ALA A 230 58.62 -22.90 33.87
N SER A 231 57.84 -21.99 34.45
CA SER A 231 57.23 -22.20 35.77
C SER A 231 55.97 -23.08 35.72
N SER A 232 55.34 -23.15 34.54
CA SER A 232 54.14 -23.95 34.29
C SER A 232 54.14 -24.55 32.88
N ALA A 233 53.23 -25.49 32.65
CA ALA A 233 53.15 -26.19 31.37
C ALA A 233 52.66 -25.30 30.22
N TRP A 234 51.81 -24.30 30.48
CA TRP A 234 51.29 -23.41 29.45
C TRP A 234 52.35 -22.38 29.01
N GLU A 235 53.13 -21.85 29.96
CA GLU A 235 54.29 -20.98 29.67
C GLU A 235 55.40 -21.71 28.91
N ALA A 236 55.50 -23.03 29.04
CA ALA A 236 56.50 -23.82 28.30
C ALA A 236 56.11 -24.05 26.83
N VAL A 237 54.92 -23.60 26.40
CA VAL A 237 54.40 -23.85 25.05
C VAL A 237 53.67 -22.65 24.41
N ASP A 238 53.69 -21.47 25.02
CA ASP A 238 53.00 -20.27 24.52
C ASP A 238 53.84 -19.45 23.51
N GLU A 239 55.07 -19.87 23.24
CA GLU A 239 56.08 -19.16 22.45
C GLU A 239 55.59 -18.64 21.07
N ALA A 240 55.82 -17.35 20.79
CA ALA A 240 55.31 -16.67 19.60
C ALA A 240 56.09 -16.92 18.29
N ALA A 241 57.38 -17.28 18.37
CA ALA A 241 58.29 -17.36 17.22
C ALA A 241 58.15 -18.66 16.39
N THR A 242 58.29 -18.59 15.07
CA THR A 242 58.30 -19.80 14.21
C THR A 242 59.53 -20.67 14.49
N GLY A 243 59.30 -21.91 14.94
CA GLY A 243 60.37 -22.89 15.23
C GLY A 243 60.64 -23.14 16.72
N GLY A 244 59.98 -22.40 17.62
CA GLY A 244 60.21 -22.48 19.07
C GLY A 244 61.56 -21.92 19.49
N ASP A 245 61.80 -21.89 20.80
CA ASP A 245 63.01 -21.38 21.43
C ASP A 245 64.23 -22.35 21.35
N GLY A 246 64.17 -23.37 20.49
CA GLY A 246 65.28 -24.31 20.27
C GLY A 246 65.51 -25.35 21.39
N ASN A 247 64.51 -25.61 22.25
CA ASN A 247 64.51 -26.46 23.47
C ASN A 247 64.80 -25.70 24.78
N THR A 248 64.67 -24.37 24.87
CA THR A 248 64.87 -23.70 26.16
C THR A 248 63.73 -23.97 27.14
N SER A 249 62.50 -24.07 26.64
CA SER A 249 61.29 -24.42 27.37
C SER A 249 60.46 -25.44 26.58
N PHE A 250 59.93 -26.45 27.28
CA PHE A 250 59.07 -27.47 26.67
C PHE A 250 58.31 -28.28 27.72
N ILE A 251 57.27 -28.97 27.26
CA ILE A 251 56.67 -30.10 27.96
C ILE A 251 57.06 -31.42 27.32
N GLN A 252 57.18 -32.48 28.12
CA GLN A 252 57.43 -33.84 27.64
C GLN A 252 56.63 -34.87 28.44
N ASN A 253 56.16 -35.93 27.77
CA ASN A 253 55.35 -36.96 28.43
C ASN A 253 56.02 -38.32 28.41
N THR A 254 56.45 -38.83 29.56
CA THR A 254 57.26 -40.06 29.65
C THR A 254 56.49 -41.29 30.12
N ALA A 255 55.19 -41.18 30.42
CA ALA A 255 54.49 -42.26 31.14
C ALA A 255 52.97 -42.38 30.91
N GLY A 256 52.27 -41.38 30.37
CA GLY A 256 50.80 -41.36 30.34
C GLY A 256 50.20 -40.98 28.99
N ARG A 257 48.93 -41.33 28.77
CA ARG A 257 48.17 -40.91 27.57
C ARG A 257 47.18 -39.78 27.85
N GLU A 258 47.17 -39.28 29.08
CA GLU A 258 46.31 -38.16 29.46
C GLU A 258 46.71 -36.88 28.74
N PRO A 259 45.76 -35.97 28.46
CA PRO A 259 46.05 -34.76 27.70
C PRO A 259 46.76 -33.69 28.55
N ALA A 260 47.41 -32.76 27.85
CA ALA A 260 47.78 -31.47 28.39
C ALA A 260 46.86 -30.43 27.76
N LEU A 261 45.93 -29.88 28.54
CA LEU A 261 44.94 -28.91 28.10
C LEU A 261 45.20 -27.53 28.71
N PHE A 262 45.14 -26.54 27.86
CA PHE A 262 45.47 -25.16 28.16
C PHE A 262 44.24 -24.27 28.00
N ASP A 263 44.21 -23.24 28.82
CA ASP A 263 43.21 -22.18 28.73
C ASP A 263 43.62 -21.21 27.62
N TYR A 264 42.66 -20.43 27.15
CA TYR A 264 42.86 -19.42 26.13
C TYR A 264 41.94 -18.23 26.34
N LEU A 265 42.28 -17.11 25.69
CA LEU A 265 41.40 -15.95 25.60
C LEU A 265 41.46 -15.40 24.19
N TYR A 266 40.33 -15.44 23.49
CA TYR A 266 40.21 -14.85 22.17
C TYR A 266 39.98 -13.34 22.29
N SER A 267 40.86 -12.56 21.66
CA SER A 267 40.78 -11.09 21.63
C SER A 267 40.53 -10.54 20.22
N GLY A 268 40.25 -11.39 19.24
CA GLY A 268 39.84 -10.95 17.91
C GLY A 268 38.37 -10.48 17.90
N GLY A 269 37.96 -9.77 16.85
CA GLY A 269 36.56 -9.37 16.68
C GLY A 269 35.70 -10.53 16.15
N ASN A 270 34.41 -10.54 16.48
CA ASN A 270 33.47 -11.59 16.07
C ASN A 270 32.88 -11.35 14.66
N SER A 271 33.72 -11.24 13.62
CA SER A 271 33.28 -10.97 12.24
C SER A 271 33.41 -12.20 11.33
N GLY A 272 32.45 -12.37 10.42
CA GLY A 272 32.36 -13.53 9.52
C GLY A 272 31.85 -14.81 10.20
N VAL A 273 31.88 -15.91 9.45
CA VAL A 273 31.50 -17.27 9.89
C VAL A 273 32.74 -18.05 10.23
N ILE A 274 32.79 -18.70 11.39
CA ILE A 274 33.92 -19.57 11.75
C ILE A 274 33.91 -20.79 10.82
N SER A 275 34.92 -20.89 9.95
CA SER A 275 35.06 -21.96 8.97
C SER A 275 35.75 -23.19 9.55
N SER A 276 36.66 -23.01 10.51
CA SER A 276 37.30 -24.11 11.25
C SER A 276 38.01 -23.62 12.51
N ILE A 277 38.17 -24.52 13.46
CA ILE A 277 39.13 -24.39 14.56
C ILE A 277 40.25 -25.40 14.32
N LYS A 278 41.50 -24.95 14.38
CA LYS A 278 42.66 -25.82 14.19
C LYS A 278 43.62 -25.69 15.36
N VAL A 279 44.01 -26.81 15.96
CA VAL A 279 45.05 -26.87 16.99
C VAL A 279 46.36 -27.24 16.34
N TYR A 280 47.42 -26.51 16.68
CA TYR A 280 48.77 -26.73 16.23
C TYR A 280 49.67 -27.12 17.40
N ALA A 281 50.67 -27.96 17.11
CA ALA A 281 51.75 -28.23 18.04
C ALA A 281 53.09 -28.38 17.32
N VAL A 282 54.14 -27.75 17.86
CA VAL A 282 55.52 -27.98 17.41
C VAL A 282 56.14 -29.05 18.30
N ALA A 283 56.34 -30.23 17.72
CA ALA A 283 56.66 -31.43 18.48
C ALA A 283 57.75 -32.29 17.82
N ARG A 284 58.39 -33.12 18.64
CA ARG A 284 59.26 -34.22 18.19
C ARG A 284 59.13 -35.44 19.08
N LYS A 285 59.65 -36.58 18.62
CA LYS A 285 59.86 -37.78 19.44
C LYS A 285 61.31 -37.93 19.88
N SER A 286 61.54 -38.55 21.04
CA SER A 286 62.87 -38.76 21.61
C SER A 286 63.68 -39.88 20.94
N SER A 287 63.03 -40.81 20.23
CA SER A 287 63.68 -41.96 19.59
C SER A 287 63.13 -42.23 18.18
N SER A 288 63.72 -43.16 17.44
CA SER A 288 63.23 -43.57 16.11
C SER A 288 61.94 -44.42 16.17
N SER A 289 61.58 -44.97 17.32
CA SER A 289 60.36 -45.76 17.50
C SER A 289 59.08 -44.96 17.23
N THR A 290 57.97 -45.64 16.96
CA THR A 290 56.69 -44.97 16.67
C THR A 290 56.21 -44.16 17.87
N MET A 291 55.90 -42.88 17.64
CA MET A 291 55.25 -42.02 18.62
C MET A 291 54.21 -41.17 17.88
N ARG A 292 52.99 -41.11 18.43
CA ARG A 292 51.85 -40.44 17.80
C ARG A 292 51.16 -39.49 18.77
N LEU A 293 50.75 -38.34 18.26
CA LEU A 293 50.12 -37.26 19.01
C LEU A 293 48.78 -36.89 18.37
N GLN A 294 47.83 -36.42 19.17
CA GLN A 294 46.54 -35.88 18.74
C GLN A 294 46.39 -34.47 19.28
N GLY A 295 45.69 -33.61 18.53
CA GLY A 295 45.12 -32.38 19.05
C GLY A 295 43.83 -32.71 19.81
N VAL A 296 43.51 -31.90 20.82
CA VAL A 296 42.31 -32.07 21.65
C VAL A 296 41.66 -30.72 21.89
N LEU A 297 40.33 -30.66 21.76
CA LEU A 297 39.50 -29.59 22.30
C LEU A 297 38.76 -30.10 23.53
N ARG A 298 38.65 -29.27 24.58
CA ARG A 298 37.77 -29.53 25.72
C ARG A 298 36.53 -28.69 25.61
N MET A 299 35.38 -29.35 25.53
CA MET A 299 34.09 -28.69 25.41
C MET A 299 33.12 -29.25 26.45
N ASN A 300 32.45 -28.39 27.22
CA ASN A 300 31.46 -28.79 28.24
C ASN A 300 31.95 -29.93 29.15
N GLY A 301 33.19 -29.84 29.65
CA GLY A 301 33.85 -30.82 30.50
C GLY A 301 34.32 -32.12 29.82
N SER A 302 34.11 -32.29 28.51
CA SER A 302 34.49 -33.50 27.75
C SER A 302 35.61 -33.22 26.74
N ASP A 303 36.49 -34.20 26.54
CA ASP A 303 37.65 -34.11 25.64
C ASP A 303 37.34 -34.72 24.26
N TYR A 304 37.58 -33.95 23.21
CA TYR A 304 37.35 -34.34 21.82
C TYR A 304 38.68 -34.39 21.07
N PRO A 305 39.39 -35.54 21.07
CA PRO A 305 40.62 -35.72 20.31
C PRO A 305 40.35 -35.94 18.81
N GLU A 306 41.19 -35.36 17.95
CA GLU A 306 41.18 -35.61 16.49
C GLU A 306 42.03 -36.86 16.14
N SER A 307 42.09 -37.27 14.88
CA SER A 307 43.03 -38.26 14.34
C SER A 307 44.50 -38.01 14.73
N TYR A 308 45.31 -39.07 14.71
CA TYR A 308 46.69 -38.98 15.16
C TYR A 308 47.66 -38.52 14.06
N SER A 309 48.69 -37.79 14.47
CA SER A 309 49.88 -37.50 13.67
C SER A 309 51.09 -38.28 14.18
N SER A 310 51.89 -38.85 13.28
CA SER A 310 53.14 -39.56 13.65
C SER A 310 54.31 -38.57 13.75
N LEU A 311 54.98 -38.57 14.91
CA LEU A 311 56.04 -37.61 15.21
C LEU A 311 57.38 -37.98 14.54
N SER A 312 58.12 -36.95 14.16
CA SER A 312 59.49 -37.03 13.64
C SER A 312 60.51 -36.82 14.76
N THR A 313 61.76 -37.29 14.57
CA THR A 313 62.85 -37.07 15.55
C THR A 313 63.32 -35.61 15.60
N SER A 314 63.00 -34.82 14.57
CA SER A 314 63.21 -33.37 14.53
C SER A 314 61.91 -32.63 14.88
N TYR A 315 62.03 -31.41 15.38
CA TYR A 315 60.86 -30.56 15.58
C TYR A 315 60.17 -30.27 14.25
N ARG A 316 58.87 -30.53 14.22
CA ARG A 316 57.97 -30.18 13.12
C ARG A 316 56.66 -29.68 13.69
N GLU A 317 55.99 -28.87 12.91
CA GLU A 317 54.63 -28.46 13.19
C GLU A 317 53.66 -29.55 12.76
N TYR A 318 52.69 -29.82 13.62
CA TYR A 318 51.57 -30.72 13.42
C TYR A 318 50.28 -29.97 13.67
N SER A 319 49.21 -30.31 12.95
CA SER A 319 47.93 -29.63 13.09
C SER A 319 46.76 -30.59 13.00
N TRP A 320 45.66 -30.24 13.67
CA TRP A 320 44.43 -31.00 13.73
C TRP A 320 43.24 -30.04 13.62
N THR A 321 42.28 -30.36 12.76
CA THR A 321 41.21 -29.44 12.36
C THR A 321 39.85 -29.97 12.78
N TRP A 322 39.02 -29.08 13.29
CA TRP A 322 37.59 -29.28 13.51
C TRP A 322 36.84 -28.31 12.60
N ASP A 323 36.27 -28.83 11.51
CA ASP A 323 35.45 -28.03 10.58
C ASP A 323 34.06 -27.73 11.16
N VAL A 324 33.63 -28.51 12.16
CA VAL A 324 32.36 -28.36 12.89
C VAL A 324 32.60 -28.48 14.40
N ASN A 325 31.68 -27.95 15.19
CA ASN A 325 31.68 -28.12 16.64
C ASN A 325 31.55 -29.61 16.99
N PRO A 326 32.53 -30.23 17.67
CA PRO A 326 32.54 -31.68 17.89
C PRO A 326 31.50 -32.16 18.91
N VAL A 327 30.90 -31.26 19.69
CA VAL A 327 29.79 -31.59 20.62
C VAL A 327 28.48 -31.74 19.86
N THR A 328 28.21 -30.79 18.96
CA THR A 328 26.89 -30.66 18.32
C THR A 328 26.84 -31.23 16.91
N GLY A 329 27.98 -31.35 16.23
CA GLY A 329 28.08 -31.72 14.81
C GLY A 329 27.70 -30.60 13.83
N PHE A 330 27.41 -29.39 14.32
CA PHE A 330 27.04 -28.22 13.50
C PHE A 330 28.21 -27.23 13.34
N ALA A 331 28.05 -26.26 12.44
CA ALA A 331 29.05 -25.20 12.23
C ALA A 331 29.34 -24.43 13.54
N TRP A 332 30.61 -24.05 13.73
CA TRP A 332 31.08 -23.27 14.87
C TRP A 332 30.35 -21.93 14.99
N GLN A 333 29.97 -21.57 16.20
CA GLN A 333 29.36 -20.28 16.51
C GLN A 333 30.30 -19.41 17.34
N TRP A 334 30.20 -18.09 17.22
CA TRP A 334 30.97 -17.18 18.08
C TRP A 334 30.65 -17.35 19.57
N SER A 335 29.44 -17.83 19.90
CA SER A 335 29.08 -18.21 21.28
C SER A 335 29.85 -19.42 21.81
N ASP A 336 30.44 -20.24 20.92
CA ASP A 336 31.29 -21.35 21.33
C ASP A 336 32.68 -20.86 21.77
N ILE A 337 33.11 -19.68 21.34
CA ILE A 337 34.46 -19.14 21.53
C ILE A 337 34.53 -18.23 22.74
N LYS A 338 35.46 -18.52 23.66
CA LYS A 338 35.74 -17.71 24.84
C LYS A 338 36.39 -16.35 24.53
N SER A 339 35.62 -15.27 24.69
CA SER A 339 36.11 -13.87 24.70
C SER A 339 36.06 -13.19 26.09
N GLY A 340 35.42 -13.82 27.10
CA GLY A 340 35.46 -13.44 28.53
C GLY A 340 34.36 -14.11 29.39
N GLY A 341 34.69 -14.92 30.41
CA GLY A 341 33.73 -15.78 31.15
C GLY A 341 33.83 -17.29 30.81
N ALA A 342 32.84 -18.10 31.22
CA ALA A 342 32.74 -19.54 30.91
C ALA A 342 31.92 -19.78 29.63
N PHE A 343 32.50 -20.51 28.66
CA PHE A 343 31.90 -20.79 27.34
C PHE A 343 32.06 -22.26 26.97
N ASN A 344 31.41 -22.68 25.88
CA ASN A 344 31.35 -24.07 25.46
C ASN A 344 32.74 -24.66 25.14
N LEU A 345 33.65 -23.91 24.50
CA LEU A 345 35.06 -24.29 24.34
C LEU A 345 35.86 -23.81 25.55
N GLU A 346 36.24 -24.75 26.41
CA GLU A 346 36.91 -24.47 27.68
C GLU A 346 38.44 -24.44 27.55
N GLY A 347 38.99 -25.14 26.56
CA GLY A 347 40.43 -25.23 26.37
C GLY A 347 40.82 -26.04 25.15
N PHE A 348 42.10 -25.96 24.80
CA PHE A 348 42.68 -26.73 23.70
C PHE A 348 44.04 -27.29 24.12
N GLY A 349 44.52 -28.31 23.41
CA GLY A 349 45.80 -28.92 23.75
C GLY A 349 46.12 -30.17 22.96
N ILE A 350 46.91 -31.04 23.58
CA ILE A 350 47.49 -32.22 22.94
C ILE A 350 47.35 -33.47 23.80
N LYS A 351 47.34 -34.63 23.16
CA LYS A 351 47.24 -35.95 23.81
C LYS A 351 48.10 -36.98 23.13
N ALA A 352 48.82 -37.80 23.92
CA ALA A 352 49.59 -38.90 23.37
C ALA A 352 48.68 -40.05 22.93
N TYR A 353 48.71 -40.40 21.64
CA TYR A 353 47.99 -41.55 21.12
C TYR A 353 48.74 -42.85 21.38
N THR A 354 50.05 -42.85 21.14
CA THR A 354 50.93 -43.96 21.51
C THR A 354 51.34 -43.83 22.97
N GLN A 355 51.31 -44.92 23.74
CA GLN A 355 51.75 -44.95 25.13
C GLN A 355 53.21 -44.48 25.26
N PRO A 356 53.48 -43.36 25.95
CA PRO A 356 54.84 -42.91 26.17
C PRO A 356 55.58 -43.76 27.20
N THR A 357 56.90 -43.80 27.05
CA THR A 357 57.83 -44.48 27.96
C THR A 357 59.03 -43.57 28.21
N SER A 358 59.86 -43.91 29.20
CA SER A 358 61.13 -43.21 29.45
C SER A 358 62.10 -43.28 28.27
N ALA A 359 61.98 -44.29 27.39
CA ALA A 359 62.83 -44.46 26.21
C ALA A 359 62.27 -43.77 24.95
N ASN A 360 60.95 -43.62 24.82
CA ASN A 360 60.30 -43.01 23.66
C ASN A 360 59.12 -42.15 24.11
N TYR A 361 59.23 -40.83 23.94
CA TYR A 361 58.26 -39.85 24.39
C TYR A 361 58.14 -38.66 23.44
N PRO A 362 56.96 -37.99 23.39
CA PRO A 362 56.81 -36.72 22.69
C PRO A 362 57.38 -35.57 23.54
N ARG A 363 57.97 -34.59 22.86
CA ARG A 363 58.39 -33.29 23.41
C ARG A 363 57.78 -32.17 22.58
N ILE A 364 57.21 -31.17 23.24
CA ILE A 364 56.46 -30.08 22.61
C ILE A 364 56.95 -28.74 23.14
N THR A 365 57.23 -27.83 22.22
CA THR A 365 57.71 -26.47 22.52
C THR A 365 56.66 -25.41 22.22
N GLN A 366 55.61 -25.74 21.46
CA GLN A 366 54.54 -24.80 21.12
C GLN A 366 53.22 -25.52 20.98
N VAL A 367 52.17 -24.90 21.49
CA VAL A 367 50.77 -25.29 21.25
C VAL A 367 49.98 -24.02 21.02
N TYR A 368 49.22 -23.92 19.93
CA TYR A 368 48.37 -22.76 19.66
C TYR A 368 47.14 -23.17 18.86
N MET A 369 46.10 -22.34 18.91
CA MET A 369 44.84 -22.55 18.21
C MET A 369 44.66 -21.47 17.16
N VAL A 370 44.24 -21.84 15.97
CA VAL A 370 43.88 -20.92 14.90
C VAL A 370 42.40 -21.03 14.63
N ILE A 371 41.69 -19.92 14.74
CA ILE A 371 40.28 -19.78 14.37
C ILE A 371 40.27 -19.16 12.97
N SER A 372 39.74 -19.88 11.99
CA SER A 372 39.59 -19.37 10.62
C SER A 372 38.17 -18.89 10.42
N THR A 373 37.98 -17.73 9.80
CA THR A 373 36.66 -17.20 9.45
C THR A 373 36.55 -16.98 7.95
N SER A 374 35.34 -17.04 7.41
CA SER A 374 35.03 -16.65 6.03
C SER A 374 33.83 -15.72 6.01
N THR A 375 33.81 -14.78 5.07
CA THR A 375 32.63 -14.00 4.72
C THR A 375 31.90 -14.71 3.57
N PRO A 376 30.81 -15.43 3.83
CA PRO A 376 30.15 -16.24 2.80
C PRO A 376 29.41 -15.38 1.77
N SER A 377 29.35 -15.85 0.53
CA SER A 377 28.36 -15.41 -0.45
C SER A 377 27.16 -16.36 -0.46
N GLY A 378 26.02 -15.89 -0.96
CA GLY A 378 24.75 -16.60 -0.95
C GLY A 378 23.89 -16.32 -2.17
N GLY A 379 22.91 -17.20 -2.40
CA GLY A 379 21.93 -17.11 -3.47
C GLY A 379 22.31 -17.94 -4.71
N PRO A 380 21.46 -17.90 -5.77
CA PRO A 380 20.22 -17.14 -5.83
C PRO A 380 19.14 -17.65 -4.87
N TYR A 381 18.47 -16.73 -4.18
CA TYR A 381 17.25 -17.00 -3.42
C TYR A 381 16.05 -16.44 -4.17
N SER A 382 15.16 -17.30 -4.66
CA SER A 382 13.92 -16.85 -5.28
C SER A 382 13.03 -16.15 -4.24
N ILE A 383 12.43 -15.03 -4.63
CA ILE A 383 11.44 -14.33 -3.81
C ILE A 383 10.11 -15.06 -3.95
N ILE A 384 10.00 -16.19 -3.26
CA ILE A 384 8.74 -16.93 -3.09
C ILE A 384 8.49 -17.00 -1.60
N VAL A 385 7.41 -16.40 -1.12
CA VAL A 385 7.08 -16.32 0.32
C VAL A 385 5.87 -17.18 0.62
N ASP A 386 6.05 -18.21 1.46
CA ASP A 386 4.93 -19.03 1.94
C ASP A 386 4.15 -18.27 3.02
N GLN A 387 2.89 -17.96 2.75
CA GLN A 387 1.96 -17.26 3.65
C GLN A 387 1.17 -18.23 4.54
N GLY A 388 1.40 -19.54 4.40
CA GLY A 388 0.68 -20.59 5.10
C GLY A 388 -0.80 -20.65 4.67
N MET A 389 -1.67 -20.83 5.65
CA MET A 389 -3.12 -20.97 5.46
C MET A 389 -3.85 -19.63 5.48
N THR A 390 -3.19 -18.56 5.03
CA THR A 390 -3.75 -17.21 4.99
C THR A 390 -4.10 -16.85 3.55
N LYS A 391 -5.33 -16.38 3.33
CA LYS A 391 -5.76 -15.90 2.02
C LYS A 391 -5.00 -14.61 1.66
N ALA A 392 -4.56 -14.50 0.42
CA ALA A 392 -3.99 -13.26 -0.11
C ALA A 392 -5.12 -12.30 -0.52
N GLU A 393 -5.29 -11.21 0.22
CA GLU A 393 -6.31 -10.20 -0.05
C GLU A 393 -5.73 -8.79 -0.02
N GLY A 394 -6.15 -7.96 -0.97
CA GLY A 394 -5.84 -6.53 -1.01
C GLY A 394 -7.08 -5.66 -0.96
N ILE A 395 -6.92 -4.38 -1.30
CA ILE A 395 -8.02 -3.40 -1.33
C ILE A 395 -9.13 -3.86 -2.27
N ILE A 396 -8.81 -4.39 -3.45
CA ILE A 396 -9.79 -4.78 -4.47
C ILE A 396 -10.64 -5.96 -4.01
N ASP A 397 -10.08 -6.91 -3.26
CA ASP A 397 -10.83 -8.03 -2.69
C ASP A 397 -11.93 -7.56 -1.71
N ARG A 398 -11.77 -6.36 -1.13
CA ARG A 398 -12.69 -5.76 -0.14
C ARG A 398 -13.67 -4.77 -0.75
N LEU A 399 -13.55 -4.46 -2.04
CA LEU A 399 -14.47 -3.55 -2.72
C LEU A 399 -15.86 -4.18 -2.85
N SER A 400 -16.90 -3.38 -2.60
CA SER A 400 -18.27 -3.85 -2.72
C SER A 400 -18.61 -4.21 -4.16
N SER A 401 -19.16 -5.40 -4.37
CA SER A 401 -19.69 -5.84 -5.67
C SER A 401 -20.89 -5.01 -6.16
N ARG A 402 -21.44 -4.15 -5.29
CA ARG A 402 -22.55 -3.24 -5.59
C ARG A 402 -22.10 -1.88 -6.13
N VAL A 403 -20.80 -1.59 -6.13
CA VAL A 403 -20.21 -0.42 -6.80
C VAL A 403 -19.63 -0.85 -8.14
N ARG A 404 -19.62 0.04 -9.14
CA ARG A 404 -19.13 -0.27 -10.49
C ARG A 404 -17.68 0.16 -10.60
N PHE A 405 -16.79 -0.82 -10.75
CA PHE A 405 -15.36 -0.60 -10.92
C PHE A 405 -14.91 -1.04 -12.31
N GLY A 406 -13.91 -0.36 -12.85
CA GLY A 406 -13.13 -0.77 -14.01
C GLY A 406 -11.64 -0.66 -13.73
N LEU A 407 -10.84 -1.21 -14.63
CA LEU A 407 -9.38 -1.16 -14.59
C LEU A 407 -8.83 -0.82 -15.97
N ALA A 408 -7.89 0.10 -16.01
CA ALA A 408 -7.08 0.45 -17.16
C ALA A 408 -5.59 0.44 -16.81
N PHE A 409 -4.77 0.28 -17.84
CA PHE A 409 -3.31 0.33 -17.78
C PHE A 409 -2.78 1.25 -18.87
N TYR A 410 -1.53 1.68 -18.74
CA TYR A 410 -0.83 2.39 -19.80
C TYR A 410 -0.49 1.44 -20.95
N ARG A 411 -0.42 2.02 -22.15
CA ARG A 411 0.28 1.40 -23.26
C ARG A 411 1.73 1.84 -23.25
N LYS A 412 2.50 1.29 -24.19
CA LYS A 412 3.94 1.53 -24.26
C LYS A 412 4.28 3.02 -24.21
N GLY A 413 3.46 3.89 -24.81
CA GLY A 413 3.61 5.34 -24.83
C GLY A 413 4.58 5.86 -25.89
N ASN A 414 5.27 5.01 -26.64
CA ASN A 414 6.36 5.45 -27.52
C ASN A 414 5.97 5.70 -28.98
N GLY A 415 4.70 5.82 -29.32
CA GLY A 415 4.21 5.89 -30.69
C GLY A 415 4.78 7.06 -31.47
N ILE A 416 4.13 8.23 -31.42
CA ILE A 416 4.57 9.40 -32.20
C ILE A 416 5.98 9.85 -31.80
N GLU A 417 6.29 9.79 -30.52
CA GLU A 417 7.55 10.23 -29.91
C GLU A 417 8.74 9.45 -30.44
N SER A 418 8.57 8.16 -30.78
CA SER A 418 9.63 7.35 -31.40
C SER A 418 9.52 7.21 -32.92
N GLY A 419 8.65 8.02 -33.54
CA GLY A 419 8.51 8.10 -35.00
C GLY A 419 7.51 7.11 -35.61
N GLU A 420 6.65 6.47 -34.81
CA GLU A 420 5.51 5.71 -35.34
C GLU A 420 4.40 6.66 -35.81
N GLY A 421 4.21 6.77 -37.12
CA GLY A 421 3.39 7.82 -37.76
C GLY A 421 1.87 7.76 -37.54
N ASN A 422 1.36 6.83 -36.74
CA ASN A 422 -0.07 6.69 -36.44
C ASN A 422 -0.39 6.60 -34.95
N GLY A 423 0.56 6.97 -34.07
CA GLY A 423 0.38 6.90 -32.62
C GLY A 423 0.16 5.49 -32.08
N ARG A 424 0.62 4.47 -32.80
CA ARG A 424 0.58 3.10 -32.32
C ARG A 424 1.37 3.00 -31.03
N ARG A 425 0.70 2.49 -30.01
CA ARG A 425 1.14 2.23 -28.64
C ARG A 425 1.05 3.42 -27.69
N ASP A 426 0.48 4.55 -28.11
CA ASP A 426 0.22 5.71 -27.25
C ASP A 426 -1.00 5.50 -26.34
N GLY A 427 -1.13 6.34 -25.32
CA GLY A 427 -2.25 6.34 -24.38
C GLY A 427 -2.34 5.14 -23.44
N GLY A 428 -3.56 4.68 -23.19
CA GLY A 428 -3.88 3.59 -22.27
C GLY A 428 -5.01 2.71 -22.78
N TYR A 429 -5.25 1.58 -22.11
CA TYR A 429 -6.29 0.64 -22.51
C TYR A 429 -7.11 0.11 -21.33
N VAL A 430 -8.37 -0.21 -21.59
CA VAL A 430 -9.30 -0.76 -20.59
C VAL A 430 -9.08 -2.28 -20.48
N ALA A 431 -8.43 -2.71 -19.41
CA ALA A 431 -8.24 -4.13 -19.10
C ALA A 431 -9.54 -4.79 -18.59
N ASN A 432 -10.33 -4.05 -17.80
CA ASN A 432 -11.64 -4.47 -17.33
C ASN A 432 -12.62 -3.31 -17.40
N TYR A 433 -13.68 -3.48 -18.18
CA TYR A 433 -14.75 -2.49 -18.31
C TYR A 433 -15.43 -2.18 -16.98
N VAL A 434 -15.90 -0.94 -16.84
CA VAL A 434 -16.65 -0.50 -15.66
C VAL A 434 -17.98 -1.25 -15.59
N ASP A 435 -18.11 -2.13 -14.60
CA ASP A 435 -19.35 -2.86 -14.35
C ASP A 435 -19.47 -3.35 -12.89
N PHE A 436 -20.66 -3.86 -12.54
CA PHE A 436 -20.88 -4.58 -11.29
C PHE A 436 -20.07 -5.88 -11.27
N GLY A 437 -19.47 -6.21 -10.11
CA GLY A 437 -18.72 -7.45 -9.94
C GLY A 437 -17.37 -7.54 -10.68
N SER A 438 -16.96 -6.46 -11.37
CA SER A 438 -15.64 -6.36 -12.03
C SER A 438 -14.42 -6.64 -11.13
N PRO A 439 -14.42 -6.36 -9.80
CA PRO A 439 -13.25 -6.61 -8.94
C PRO A 439 -12.63 -8.01 -9.05
N ALA A 440 -13.42 -9.06 -9.29
CA ALA A 440 -12.90 -10.42 -9.47
C ALA A 440 -11.96 -10.54 -10.68
N ASN A 441 -12.32 -9.90 -11.81
CA ASN A 441 -11.50 -9.90 -13.02
C ASN A 441 -10.30 -8.95 -12.87
N MET A 442 -10.49 -7.82 -12.19
CA MET A 442 -9.41 -6.86 -11.91
C MET A 442 -8.27 -7.50 -11.13
N ILE A 443 -8.57 -8.36 -10.15
CA ILE A 443 -7.56 -9.13 -9.42
C ILE A 443 -6.69 -9.93 -10.39
N THR A 444 -7.30 -10.62 -11.35
CA THR A 444 -6.59 -11.44 -12.34
C THR A 444 -5.74 -10.59 -13.28
N SER A 445 -6.29 -9.47 -13.76
CA SER A 445 -5.57 -8.55 -14.65
C SER A 445 -4.33 -7.94 -13.96
N ILE A 446 -4.47 -7.46 -12.72
CA ILE A 446 -3.35 -6.89 -11.94
C ILE A 446 -2.31 -7.97 -11.62
N HIS A 447 -2.75 -9.18 -11.30
CA HIS A 447 -1.85 -10.30 -11.03
C HIS A 447 -0.93 -10.60 -12.23
N ASN A 448 -1.51 -10.60 -13.43
CA ASN A 448 -0.83 -10.99 -14.68
C ASN A 448 -0.12 -9.83 -15.40
N MET A 449 -0.39 -8.58 -15.03
CA MET A 449 0.30 -7.42 -15.58
C MET A 449 1.78 -7.45 -15.16
N SER A 450 2.68 -7.21 -16.13
CA SER A 450 4.10 -6.95 -15.89
C SER A 450 4.39 -5.52 -16.35
N PRO A 451 5.14 -4.72 -15.57
CA PRO A 451 5.50 -3.39 -16.00
C PRO A 451 6.48 -3.39 -17.19
N ASP A 452 6.16 -2.70 -18.27
CA ASP A 452 6.99 -2.65 -19.47
C ASP A 452 6.77 -1.40 -20.36
N THR A 453 6.06 -0.40 -19.84
CA THR A 453 5.67 0.80 -20.59
C THR A 453 6.46 2.04 -20.18
N TRP A 454 6.25 3.14 -20.91
CA TRP A 454 6.49 4.51 -20.43
C TRP A 454 5.29 4.97 -19.58
N THR A 455 5.27 6.24 -19.18
CA THR A 455 4.26 6.86 -18.31
C THR A 455 3.49 7.97 -19.06
N PRO A 456 2.69 7.63 -20.10
CA PRO A 456 1.95 8.59 -20.92
C PRO A 456 0.67 9.08 -20.20
N LEU A 457 0.84 9.96 -19.20
CA LEU A 457 -0.22 10.35 -18.28
C LEU A 457 -1.39 11.06 -18.98
N SER A 458 -1.11 12.12 -19.74
CA SER A 458 -2.11 12.93 -20.44
C SER A 458 -2.82 12.14 -21.54
N GLU A 459 -2.08 11.37 -22.33
CA GLU A 459 -2.61 10.52 -23.39
C GLU A 459 -3.52 9.43 -22.82
N THR A 460 -3.12 8.82 -21.70
CA THR A 460 -3.94 7.82 -21.02
C THR A 460 -5.23 8.45 -20.51
N LEU A 461 -5.15 9.57 -19.80
CA LEU A 461 -6.35 10.21 -19.27
C LEU A 461 -7.30 10.62 -20.41
N TYR A 462 -6.75 11.17 -21.49
CA TYR A 462 -7.51 11.54 -22.68
C TYR A 462 -8.25 10.33 -23.28
N GLU A 463 -7.57 9.21 -23.46
CA GLU A 463 -8.16 7.98 -23.99
C GLU A 463 -9.22 7.38 -23.05
N MET A 464 -9.00 7.44 -21.73
CA MET A 464 -9.98 6.98 -20.74
C MET A 464 -11.21 7.88 -20.67
N VAL A 465 -11.08 9.19 -20.88
CA VAL A 465 -12.22 10.09 -21.02
C VAL A 465 -13.03 9.74 -22.27
N ARG A 466 -12.36 9.42 -23.39
CA ARG A 466 -13.02 8.98 -24.64
C ARG A 466 -13.75 7.64 -24.50
N TYR A 467 -13.23 6.74 -23.68
CA TYR A 467 -13.96 5.53 -23.27
C TYR A 467 -15.31 5.87 -22.61
N PHE A 468 -15.37 6.83 -21.69
CA PHE A 468 -16.65 7.27 -21.09
C PHE A 468 -17.55 8.02 -22.08
N ARG A 469 -16.97 8.77 -23.03
CA ARG A 469 -17.69 9.43 -24.14
C ARG A 469 -18.28 8.43 -25.14
N GLN A 470 -17.78 7.19 -25.15
CA GLN A 470 -18.08 6.17 -26.16
C GLN A 470 -17.61 6.54 -27.58
N ASP A 471 -16.55 7.35 -27.67
CA ASP A 471 -15.88 7.62 -28.95
C ASP A 471 -14.97 6.44 -29.32
N GLU A 472 -14.80 6.11 -30.61
CA GLU A 472 -13.81 5.12 -31.03
C GLU A 472 -12.39 5.50 -30.57
N PRO A 473 -11.53 4.54 -30.15
CA PRO A 473 -10.17 4.81 -29.68
C PRO A 473 -9.38 5.81 -30.51
N TYR A 474 -8.60 6.70 -29.88
CA TYR A 474 -7.92 7.79 -30.59
C TYR A 474 -6.71 7.27 -31.33
N TYR A 475 -6.03 6.33 -30.68
CA TYR A 475 -4.83 5.68 -31.16
C TYR A 475 -5.22 4.39 -31.92
N ASP A 476 -4.65 4.18 -33.11
CA ASP A 476 -4.90 3.01 -33.97
C ASP A 476 -4.15 1.76 -33.46
N ASN A 477 -4.48 1.35 -32.25
CA ASN A 477 -3.89 0.24 -31.53
C ASN A 477 -4.54 -1.10 -31.88
N SER A 478 -3.74 -2.16 -31.89
CA SER A 478 -4.21 -3.54 -32.10
C SER A 478 -3.63 -4.46 -31.02
N PRO A 479 -4.48 -5.10 -30.18
CA PRO A 479 -5.93 -4.89 -30.08
C PRO A 479 -6.28 -3.46 -29.68
N ALA A 480 -7.49 -3.01 -30.02
CA ALA A 480 -8.00 -1.67 -29.70
C ALA A 480 -8.03 -1.41 -28.19
N ASP A 481 -7.92 -0.14 -27.80
CA ASP A 481 -7.78 0.33 -26.40
C ASP A 481 -9.00 0.00 -25.56
N TYR A 482 -10.16 0.08 -26.20
CA TYR A 482 -11.44 -0.33 -25.67
C TYR A 482 -12.43 -0.51 -26.83
N GLN A 483 -13.57 -1.09 -26.54
CA GLN A 483 -14.71 -1.22 -27.46
C GLN A 483 -15.82 -0.26 -27.04
N THR A 484 -16.61 0.17 -28.02
CA THR A 484 -17.75 1.06 -27.82
C THR A 484 -19.07 0.32 -28.06
N GLY A 485 -20.16 0.94 -27.61
CA GLY A 485 -21.52 0.42 -27.77
C GLY A 485 -22.09 -0.10 -26.46
N GLN A 486 -23.38 -0.44 -26.49
CA GLN A 486 -24.20 -0.66 -25.29
C GLN A 486 -23.62 -1.68 -24.29
N ASN A 487 -22.87 -2.69 -24.76
CA ASN A 487 -22.26 -3.71 -23.89
C ASN A 487 -20.99 -3.24 -23.16
N TYR A 488 -20.41 -2.12 -23.58
CA TYR A 488 -19.16 -1.55 -23.07
C TYR A 488 -19.35 -0.16 -22.47
N ASP A 489 -20.53 0.44 -22.66
CA ASP A 489 -20.90 1.77 -22.17
C ASP A 489 -21.04 1.80 -20.62
N PRO A 490 -20.20 2.58 -19.92
CA PRO A 490 -20.27 2.73 -18.47
C PRO A 490 -21.61 3.25 -17.94
N TYR A 491 -22.32 4.06 -18.73
CA TYR A 491 -23.62 4.64 -18.36
C TYR A 491 -24.79 3.68 -18.64
N TYR A 492 -24.56 2.55 -19.33
CA TYR A 492 -25.58 1.52 -19.51
C TYR A 492 -25.48 0.45 -18.40
N TYR A 493 -26.37 0.55 -17.41
CA TYR A 493 -26.29 -0.26 -16.21
C TYR A 493 -26.94 -1.61 -16.46
N ARG A 494 -26.12 -2.67 -16.35
CA ARG A 494 -26.55 -4.05 -16.51
C ARG A 494 -27.06 -4.62 -15.17
N TYR A 495 -28.19 -4.11 -14.69
CA TYR A 495 -28.82 -4.57 -13.44
C TYR A 495 -29.15 -6.07 -13.43
N ALA A 496 -29.30 -6.70 -14.59
CA ALA A 496 -29.41 -8.15 -14.72
C ALA A 496 -28.22 -8.92 -14.12
N ASN A 497 -27.03 -8.29 -14.05
CA ASN A 497 -25.84 -8.87 -13.44
C ASN A 497 -25.82 -8.72 -11.91
N VAL A 498 -26.75 -7.95 -11.33
CA VAL A 498 -26.84 -7.69 -9.90
C VAL A 498 -27.93 -8.56 -9.29
N GLY A 499 -27.51 -9.59 -8.55
CA GLY A 499 -28.43 -10.52 -7.89
C GLY A 499 -29.43 -9.79 -6.99
N GLY A 500 -30.72 -10.03 -7.23
CA GLY A 500 -31.81 -9.45 -6.43
C GLY A 500 -32.17 -8.00 -6.76
N SER A 501 -31.60 -7.39 -7.80
CA SER A 501 -31.93 -6.01 -8.20
C SER A 501 -33.38 -5.87 -8.70
N ASN A 502 -33.88 -6.85 -9.45
CA ASN A 502 -35.17 -6.82 -10.16
C ASN A 502 -35.35 -5.59 -11.07
N LEU A 503 -34.27 -4.88 -11.41
CA LEU A 503 -34.29 -3.71 -12.29
C LEU A 503 -33.92 -4.12 -13.72
N PRO A 504 -34.58 -3.54 -14.74
CA PRO A 504 -34.16 -3.74 -16.13
C PRO A 504 -32.84 -3.02 -16.40
N ASN A 505 -32.08 -3.54 -17.37
CA ASN A 505 -30.90 -2.82 -17.88
C ASN A 505 -31.33 -1.50 -18.51
N GLN A 506 -30.62 -0.42 -18.21
CA GLN A 506 -31.02 0.93 -18.63
C GLN A 506 -29.85 1.91 -18.58
N TYR A 507 -29.97 3.01 -19.32
CA TYR A 507 -29.07 4.15 -19.15
C TYR A 507 -29.33 4.85 -17.81
N VAL A 508 -28.25 5.20 -17.11
CA VAL A 508 -28.31 5.91 -15.82
C VAL A 508 -27.48 7.19 -15.94
N PRO A 509 -28.02 8.26 -16.56
CA PRO A 509 -27.25 9.44 -16.92
C PRO A 509 -26.81 10.28 -15.70
N CYS A 510 -27.52 10.17 -14.58
CA CYS A 510 -27.18 10.83 -13.32
C CYS A 510 -26.12 10.09 -12.49
N ALA A 511 -25.54 8.99 -13.01
CA ALA A 511 -24.41 8.35 -12.38
C ALA A 511 -23.17 9.24 -12.42
N LYS A 512 -22.54 9.49 -11.26
CA LYS A 512 -21.26 10.19 -11.20
C LYS A 512 -20.13 9.27 -11.68
N THR A 513 -19.17 9.85 -12.39
CA THR A 513 -18.03 9.14 -12.97
C THR A 513 -16.71 9.66 -12.40
N PHE A 514 -15.82 8.73 -12.07
CA PHE A 514 -14.54 8.99 -11.42
C PHE A 514 -13.42 8.22 -12.13
N ILE A 515 -12.28 8.87 -12.35
CA ILE A 515 -11.03 8.26 -12.77
C ILE A 515 -10.03 8.41 -11.62
N LEU A 516 -9.51 7.28 -11.13
CA LEU A 516 -8.48 7.22 -10.09
C LEU A 516 -7.17 6.76 -10.71
N MET A 517 -6.22 7.67 -10.90
CA MET A 517 -4.90 7.39 -11.42
C MET A 517 -3.93 7.05 -10.29
N LEU A 518 -3.35 5.86 -10.34
CA LEU A 518 -2.35 5.35 -9.41
C LEU A 518 -1.01 5.26 -10.16
N THR A 519 -0.10 6.20 -9.93
CA THR A 519 1.15 6.33 -10.71
C THR A 519 2.35 6.70 -9.86
N ASP A 520 3.54 6.25 -10.28
CA ASP A 520 4.81 6.66 -9.65
C ASP A 520 5.39 7.96 -10.23
N GLY A 521 4.59 8.69 -11.03
CA GLY A 521 4.48 10.15 -10.94
C GLY A 521 5.16 10.98 -12.03
N GLU A 522 6.09 10.42 -12.79
CA GLU A 522 6.83 11.20 -13.80
C GLU A 522 6.30 10.94 -15.21
N SER A 523 5.74 11.98 -15.85
CA SER A 523 5.28 11.91 -17.24
C SER A 523 6.45 11.59 -18.17
N THR A 524 6.27 10.59 -19.04
CA THR A 524 7.23 10.23 -20.09
C THR A 524 6.50 9.76 -21.33
N MET A 525 7.01 10.16 -22.49
CA MET A 525 6.40 9.94 -23.81
C MET A 525 4.90 10.29 -23.84
N ASP A 526 4.59 11.58 -23.69
CA ASP A 526 3.24 12.05 -23.37
C ASP A 526 2.87 13.30 -24.17
N GLN A 527 3.15 13.32 -25.49
CA GLN A 527 3.00 14.52 -26.34
C GLN A 527 1.85 14.40 -27.36
N ASN A 528 1.22 13.23 -27.47
CA ASN A 528 0.26 12.91 -28.52
C ASN A 528 -1.21 13.07 -28.08
N ILE A 529 -1.57 14.29 -27.67
CA ILE A 529 -2.97 14.72 -27.50
C ILE A 529 -3.33 15.84 -28.50
N PRO A 530 -4.63 16.09 -28.77
CA PRO A 530 -5.06 17.19 -29.64
C PRO A 530 -4.49 18.54 -29.19
N THR A 531 -4.04 19.38 -30.14
CA THR A 531 -3.37 20.65 -29.84
C THR A 531 -4.20 21.61 -29.00
N ASP A 532 -5.50 21.60 -29.17
CA ASP A 532 -6.43 22.52 -28.51
C ASP A 532 -6.70 22.14 -27.04
N LEU A 533 -6.15 21.01 -26.58
CA LEU A 533 -6.26 20.51 -25.22
C LEU A 533 -4.92 20.50 -24.46
N ARG A 534 -3.85 21.07 -25.04
CA ARG A 534 -2.48 21.10 -24.48
C ARG A 534 -2.18 22.35 -23.63
N ASP A 535 -3.17 23.21 -23.47
CA ASP A 535 -3.15 24.47 -22.72
C ASP A 535 -4.64 24.84 -22.53
N TYR A 536 -5.42 23.89 -22.01
CA TYR A 536 -6.87 24.02 -21.84
C TYR A 536 -7.21 24.92 -20.66
N ASP A 537 -6.37 24.93 -19.61
CA ASP A 537 -6.58 25.76 -18.43
C ASP A 537 -6.04 27.20 -18.58
N HIS A 538 -5.18 27.44 -19.58
CA HIS A 538 -4.55 28.72 -19.86
C HIS A 538 -3.66 29.24 -18.72
N ASP A 539 -2.99 28.35 -17.98
CA ASP A 539 -2.07 28.72 -16.90
C ASP A 539 -0.67 29.18 -17.41
N GLY A 540 -0.36 28.84 -18.67
CA GLY A 540 0.85 29.23 -19.38
C GLY A 540 2.11 28.44 -18.98
N ARG A 541 1.96 27.23 -18.43
CA ARG A 541 3.07 26.35 -18.05
C ARG A 541 3.42 25.29 -19.08
N ASP A 542 2.77 25.27 -20.24
CA ASP A 542 2.85 24.18 -21.21
C ASP A 542 4.11 24.18 -22.11
N PRO A 543 4.78 23.04 -22.35
CA PRO A 543 4.50 21.67 -21.88
C PRO A 543 5.27 21.29 -20.60
N GLY A 544 5.67 22.27 -19.79
CA GLY A 544 6.55 22.05 -18.65
C GLY A 544 7.95 21.59 -19.03
N SER A 545 8.69 21.09 -18.04
CA SER A 545 10.07 20.59 -18.19
C SER A 545 10.19 19.18 -17.65
N TYR A 546 9.97 18.19 -18.51
CA TYR A 546 10.03 16.76 -18.18
C TYR A 546 11.08 16.02 -19.03
N ASN A 547 11.60 14.92 -18.48
CA ASN A 547 12.52 14.04 -19.20
C ASN A 547 11.76 13.14 -20.19
N ASP A 548 12.50 12.50 -21.10
CA ASP A 548 11.98 11.45 -21.99
C ASP A 548 10.67 11.79 -22.72
N ARG A 549 10.54 13.07 -23.12
CA ARG A 549 9.37 13.60 -23.87
C ARG A 549 8.06 13.53 -23.07
N GLY A 550 8.14 13.65 -21.74
CA GLY A 550 6.99 13.95 -20.90
C GLY A 550 6.47 15.37 -21.08
N THR A 551 5.29 15.64 -20.50
CA THR A 551 4.59 16.92 -20.54
C THR A 551 3.81 17.15 -19.24
N ASP A 552 3.33 18.37 -19.02
CA ASP A 552 2.36 18.69 -17.95
C ASP A 552 0.89 18.61 -18.38
N TYR A 553 0.57 18.37 -19.66
CA TYR A 553 -0.80 18.37 -20.21
C TYR A 553 -1.85 17.52 -19.47
N LEU A 554 -1.45 16.68 -18.52
CA LEU A 554 -2.37 15.94 -17.66
C LEU A 554 -3.36 16.86 -16.94
N ASP A 555 -2.91 18.01 -16.46
CA ASP A 555 -3.77 18.96 -15.73
C ASP A 555 -4.81 19.65 -16.61
N ASP A 556 -4.46 19.96 -17.85
CA ASP A 556 -5.38 20.42 -18.89
C ASP A 556 -6.47 19.40 -19.20
N ILE A 557 -6.06 18.16 -19.46
CA ILE A 557 -6.99 17.07 -19.76
C ILE A 557 -7.86 16.80 -18.54
N ALA A 558 -7.35 16.96 -17.32
CA ALA A 558 -8.14 16.85 -16.10
C ALA A 558 -9.20 17.97 -16.01
N LEU A 559 -8.86 19.22 -16.36
CA LEU A 559 -9.84 20.31 -16.40
C LEU A 559 -10.91 20.05 -17.47
N TRP A 560 -10.50 19.61 -18.67
CA TRP A 560 -11.42 19.25 -19.74
C TRP A 560 -12.38 18.13 -19.32
N ALA A 561 -11.86 17.06 -18.71
CA ALA A 561 -12.65 15.95 -18.17
C ALA A 561 -13.70 16.43 -17.14
N ARG A 562 -13.33 17.43 -16.32
CA ARG A 562 -14.16 17.95 -15.23
C ARG A 562 -15.21 18.97 -15.69
N THR A 563 -14.97 19.65 -16.80
CA THR A 563 -15.75 20.82 -17.24
C THR A 563 -16.51 20.62 -18.55
N ALA A 564 -16.16 19.66 -19.40
CA ALA A 564 -16.94 19.38 -20.60
C ALA A 564 -18.13 18.46 -20.30
N ASP A 565 -19.11 18.44 -21.21
CA ASP A 565 -20.10 17.37 -21.26
C ASP A 565 -19.58 16.27 -22.19
N HIS A 566 -19.35 15.10 -21.63
CA HIS A 566 -18.79 13.97 -22.35
C HIS A 566 -19.87 13.06 -22.97
N ARG A 567 -21.16 13.28 -22.67
CA ARG A 567 -22.27 12.47 -23.22
C ARG A 567 -23.48 13.32 -23.56
N ALA A 568 -23.35 14.12 -24.61
CA ALA A 568 -24.44 14.97 -25.11
C ALA A 568 -25.69 14.19 -25.58
N ASP A 569 -25.58 12.86 -25.78
CA ASP A 569 -26.71 11.96 -26.04
C ASP A 569 -27.52 11.60 -24.78
N LEU A 570 -26.98 11.89 -23.59
CA LEU A 570 -27.59 11.66 -22.29
C LEU A 570 -28.12 12.96 -21.68
N THR A 571 -29.02 12.84 -20.70
CA THR A 571 -29.59 14.00 -20.01
C THR A 571 -28.67 14.50 -18.90
N GLY A 572 -28.51 15.83 -18.82
CA GLY A 572 -27.58 16.44 -17.86
C GLY A 572 -26.17 16.49 -18.42
N LYS A 573 -25.23 16.98 -17.61
CA LYS A 573 -23.82 17.06 -17.98
C LYS A 573 -23.07 15.87 -17.41
N GLN A 574 -22.43 15.08 -18.26
CA GLN A 574 -21.64 13.93 -17.85
C GLN A 574 -20.17 14.35 -17.76
N ASN A 575 -19.80 14.97 -16.64
CA ASN A 575 -18.42 15.27 -16.32
C ASN A 575 -17.75 14.16 -15.49
N ILE A 576 -16.43 14.20 -15.44
CA ILE A 576 -15.60 13.18 -14.82
C ILE A 576 -14.74 13.82 -13.74
N TYR A 577 -14.74 13.24 -12.55
CA TYR A 577 -13.85 13.65 -11.47
C TYR A 577 -12.53 12.89 -11.58
N VAL A 578 -11.40 13.60 -11.56
CA VAL A 578 -10.07 13.01 -11.63
C VAL A 578 -9.42 13.05 -10.25
N TYR A 579 -8.92 11.88 -9.84
CA TYR A 579 -8.13 11.67 -8.63
C TYR A 579 -6.76 11.17 -9.03
N THR A 580 -5.71 11.68 -8.40
CA THR A 580 -4.35 11.18 -8.59
C THR A 580 -3.76 10.73 -7.26
N VAL A 581 -3.05 9.61 -7.31
CA VAL A 581 -2.28 9.08 -6.19
C VAL A 581 -0.83 8.95 -6.63
N PHE A 582 0.05 9.73 -6.01
CA PHE A 582 1.48 9.61 -6.20
C PHE A 582 2.01 8.40 -5.41
N MET A 583 2.29 7.32 -6.12
CA MET A 583 2.82 6.08 -5.58
C MET A 583 4.33 6.16 -5.36
N PHE A 584 4.79 5.73 -4.19
CA PHE A 584 6.21 5.65 -3.83
C PHE A 584 6.94 7.00 -3.89
N GLY A 585 6.20 8.08 -3.62
CA GLY A 585 6.70 9.45 -3.68
C GLY A 585 5.76 10.45 -3.01
N ARG A 586 6.22 11.70 -2.92
CA ARG A 586 5.50 12.83 -2.34
C ARG A 586 5.73 14.11 -3.13
N GLY A 587 4.74 14.98 -3.15
CA GLY A 587 4.91 16.36 -3.59
C GLY A 587 4.96 16.59 -5.09
N SER A 588 4.55 15.64 -5.94
CA SER A 588 4.46 15.83 -7.39
C SER A 588 3.58 17.04 -7.73
N GLN A 589 4.14 18.01 -8.43
CA GLN A 589 3.45 19.24 -8.81
C GLN A 589 2.38 18.95 -9.87
N LEU A 590 2.75 18.23 -10.93
CA LEU A 590 1.84 17.80 -12.00
C LEU A 590 0.57 17.12 -11.46
N LEU A 591 0.73 16.13 -10.58
CA LEU A 591 -0.39 15.38 -10.04
C LEU A 591 -1.28 16.23 -9.11
N LYS A 592 -0.70 17.24 -8.44
CA LYS A 592 -1.46 18.22 -7.66
C LYS A 592 -2.26 19.13 -8.57
N ASP A 593 -1.64 19.69 -9.61
CA ASP A 593 -2.30 20.59 -10.57
C ASP A 593 -3.45 19.86 -11.28
N ALA A 594 -3.22 18.62 -11.72
CA ALA A 594 -4.28 17.77 -12.28
C ALA A 594 -5.42 17.47 -11.28
N SER A 595 -5.13 17.34 -9.99
CA SER A 595 -6.17 17.17 -8.96
C SER A 595 -6.95 18.44 -8.69
N VAL A 596 -6.29 19.61 -8.73
CA VAL A 596 -6.95 20.91 -8.63
C VAL A 596 -7.92 21.08 -9.79
N ASN A 597 -7.45 20.88 -11.02
CA ASN A 597 -8.23 21.02 -12.24
C ASN A 597 -9.32 19.95 -12.40
N GLY A 598 -9.03 18.70 -12.01
CA GLY A 598 -9.93 17.57 -12.20
C GLY A 598 -10.89 17.28 -11.05
N GLY A 599 -10.67 17.87 -9.87
CA GLY A 599 -11.31 17.45 -8.62
C GLY A 599 -12.05 18.53 -7.84
N PHE A 600 -12.01 19.78 -8.30
CA PHE A 600 -12.58 20.91 -7.57
C PHE A 600 -14.10 20.82 -7.37
N ASN A 601 -14.56 21.45 -6.29
CA ASN A 601 -15.96 21.74 -6.01
C ASN A 601 -16.25 23.15 -6.53
N ASP A 602 -17.08 23.25 -7.57
CA ASP A 602 -17.46 24.52 -8.19
C ASP A 602 -18.52 25.22 -7.32
N LEU A 603 -18.07 25.88 -6.25
CA LEU A 603 -18.96 26.49 -5.25
C LEU A 603 -19.59 27.79 -5.77
N ASN A 604 -18.96 28.44 -6.75
CA ASN A 604 -19.35 29.74 -7.27
C ASN A 604 -20.00 29.67 -8.68
N GLY A 605 -19.93 28.52 -9.36
CA GLY A 605 -20.56 28.25 -10.65
C GLY A 605 -19.80 28.79 -11.86
N ASP A 606 -18.53 29.17 -11.73
CA ASP A 606 -17.71 29.71 -12.81
C ASP A 606 -17.00 28.63 -13.65
N GLY A 607 -17.09 27.37 -13.22
CA GLY A 607 -16.50 26.23 -13.90
C GLY A 607 -14.98 26.16 -13.79
N LYS A 608 -14.36 26.82 -12.79
CA LYS A 608 -12.91 26.85 -12.59
C LYS A 608 -12.52 26.48 -11.16
N PRO A 609 -11.29 26.03 -10.93
CA PRO A 609 -10.76 25.89 -9.58
C PRO A 609 -10.44 27.29 -8.99
N GLY A 610 -11.11 27.65 -7.90
CA GLY A 610 -10.86 28.90 -7.18
C GLY A 610 -11.79 30.04 -7.60
N PRO A 611 -11.65 31.24 -7.02
CA PRO A 611 -10.50 31.72 -6.24
C PRO A 611 -10.49 31.27 -4.76
N ALA A 612 -11.57 30.66 -4.27
CA ALA A 612 -11.64 30.22 -2.88
C ALA A 612 -10.83 28.92 -2.68
N LEU A 613 -9.93 28.90 -1.70
CA LEU A 613 -9.11 27.72 -1.39
C LEU A 613 -9.96 26.46 -1.12
N GLY A 614 -11.14 26.62 -0.52
CA GLY A 614 -12.07 25.52 -0.23
C GLY A 614 -12.70 24.85 -1.45
N GLU A 615 -12.52 25.40 -2.66
CA GLU A 615 -12.96 24.74 -3.88
C GLU A 615 -12.02 23.61 -4.31
N TYR A 616 -10.73 23.72 -3.99
CA TYR A 616 -9.72 22.79 -4.51
C TYR A 616 -8.75 22.21 -3.47
N LEU A 617 -8.67 22.78 -2.25
CA LEU A 617 -7.85 22.26 -1.15
C LEU A 617 -8.69 21.61 -0.05
N ARG A 618 -8.08 20.68 0.70
CA ARG A 618 -8.62 20.11 1.94
C ARG A 618 -7.67 20.40 3.10
N ASP A 619 -8.19 20.60 4.31
CA ASP A 619 -7.40 20.70 5.54
C ASP A 619 -6.66 19.38 5.76
N SER A 620 -5.40 19.34 5.32
CA SER A 620 -4.62 18.11 5.19
C SER A 620 -3.68 17.89 6.37
N ASN A 621 -3.45 18.95 7.16
CA ASN A 621 -2.69 18.93 8.40
C ASN A 621 -3.59 18.92 9.66
N GLU A 622 -4.91 18.99 9.47
CA GLU A 622 -5.94 18.98 10.52
C GLU A 622 -5.80 20.15 11.52
N ASP A 623 -5.31 21.31 11.05
CA ASP A 623 -5.12 22.51 11.88
C ASP A 623 -6.38 23.38 12.00
N GLY A 624 -7.44 23.05 11.25
CA GLY A 624 -8.72 23.74 11.24
C GLY A 624 -8.79 24.92 10.27
N GLY A 625 -7.77 25.15 9.45
CA GLY A 625 -7.71 26.15 8.39
C GLY A 625 -7.43 25.55 7.01
N LEU A 626 -7.50 26.41 5.98
CA LEU A 626 -7.00 26.07 4.65
C LEU A 626 -5.86 27.03 4.30
N ALA A 627 -4.72 26.48 3.91
CA ALA A 627 -3.53 27.22 3.53
C ALA A 627 -2.92 26.68 2.22
N ALA A 628 -2.05 27.44 1.59
CA ALA A 628 -1.36 27.01 0.35
C ALA A 628 -0.48 25.75 0.53
N GLY A 629 -0.15 25.38 1.77
CA GLY A 629 0.57 24.14 2.08
C GLY A 629 -0.32 22.91 2.11
N ASP A 630 -1.65 23.07 2.07
CA ASP A 630 -2.59 21.97 2.06
C ASP A 630 -2.63 21.24 0.73
N LEU A 631 -2.99 19.96 0.80
CA LEU A 631 -3.11 19.11 -0.38
C LEU A 631 -4.44 19.36 -1.11
N PRO A 632 -4.46 19.21 -2.46
CA PRO A 632 -5.70 19.24 -3.22
C PRO A 632 -6.70 18.16 -2.77
N ILE A 633 -8.00 18.43 -2.91
CA ILE A 633 -9.05 17.55 -2.36
C ILE A 633 -8.95 16.12 -2.93
N THR A 634 -8.63 15.99 -4.22
CA THR A 634 -8.56 14.69 -4.92
C THR A 634 -7.13 14.18 -5.12
N TYR A 635 -6.12 14.83 -4.52
CA TYR A 635 -4.72 14.40 -4.55
C TYR A 635 -4.37 13.55 -3.34
N TYR A 636 -3.63 12.46 -3.53
CA TYR A 636 -3.08 11.64 -2.44
C TYR A 636 -1.65 11.21 -2.76
N GLU A 637 -0.89 10.85 -1.73
CA GLU A 637 0.52 10.46 -1.88
C GLU A 637 0.93 9.47 -0.78
N GLY A 638 2.00 8.71 -1.05
CA GLY A 638 2.63 7.83 -0.08
C GLY A 638 3.99 7.34 -0.58
N ASP A 639 5.00 7.50 0.25
CA ASP A 639 6.39 7.09 0.02
C ASP A 639 6.69 5.64 0.46
N ASP A 640 5.79 5.02 1.22
CA ASP A 640 5.85 3.62 1.62
C ASP A 640 4.52 2.89 1.45
N GLY A 641 4.55 1.55 1.51
CA GLY A 641 3.36 0.73 1.28
C GLY A 641 2.24 0.90 2.31
N TYR A 642 2.54 1.26 3.56
CA TYR A 642 1.53 1.55 4.57
C TYR A 642 0.88 2.92 4.33
N ALA A 643 1.69 3.94 4.06
CA ALA A 643 1.19 5.27 3.72
C ALA A 643 0.31 5.21 2.45
N LEU A 644 0.71 4.42 1.46
CA LEU A 644 -0.07 4.19 0.25
C LEU A 644 -1.39 3.47 0.50
N GLN A 645 -1.42 2.51 1.43
CA GLN A 645 -2.67 1.81 1.79
C GLN A 645 -3.68 2.80 2.34
N ASP A 646 -3.22 3.67 3.24
CA ASP A 646 -4.05 4.71 3.85
C ASP A 646 -4.47 5.77 2.82
N ALA A 647 -3.58 6.13 1.88
CA ALA A 647 -3.86 7.07 0.79
C ALA A 647 -4.95 6.55 -0.16
N ILE A 648 -4.77 5.35 -0.72
CA ILE A 648 -5.72 4.76 -1.69
C ILE A 648 -7.06 4.47 -1.02
N THR A 649 -7.05 3.99 0.22
CA THR A 649 -8.29 3.76 0.99
C THR A 649 -9.05 5.07 1.22
N ARG A 650 -8.35 6.17 1.54
CA ARG A 650 -8.96 7.49 1.70
C ARG A 650 -9.48 8.05 0.37
N ALA A 651 -8.76 7.86 -0.74
CA ALA A 651 -9.22 8.27 -2.07
C ALA A 651 -10.51 7.56 -2.48
N ILE A 652 -10.57 6.24 -2.32
CA ILE A 652 -11.78 5.46 -2.63
C ILE A 652 -12.93 5.86 -1.69
N ALA A 653 -12.66 6.06 -0.40
CA ALA A 653 -13.67 6.53 0.53
C ALA A 653 -14.20 7.92 0.16
N ASP A 654 -13.35 8.83 -0.29
CA ASP A 654 -13.76 10.16 -0.76
C ASP A 654 -14.61 10.10 -2.03
N ILE A 655 -14.22 9.29 -3.00
CA ILE A 655 -15.03 9.01 -4.21
C ILE A 655 -16.43 8.52 -3.82
N LEU A 656 -16.51 7.54 -2.91
CA LEU A 656 -17.78 6.99 -2.45
C LEU A 656 -18.62 8.03 -1.69
N LYS A 657 -17.98 8.90 -0.90
CA LYS A 657 -18.67 10.03 -0.24
C LYS A 657 -19.25 10.99 -1.27
N ARG A 658 -18.48 11.37 -2.29
CA ARG A 658 -18.96 12.27 -3.36
C ARG A 658 -20.07 11.66 -4.20
N ALA A 659 -20.11 10.33 -4.31
CA ALA A 659 -21.17 9.59 -5.00
C ALA A 659 -22.46 9.46 -4.17
N ALA A 660 -22.37 9.43 -2.84
CA ALA A 660 -23.49 9.20 -1.94
C ALA A 660 -24.34 10.48 -1.75
N SER A 661 -25.29 10.72 -2.65
CA SER A 661 -26.42 11.62 -2.36
C SER A 661 -27.36 10.94 -1.34
N GLY A 662 -27.69 11.63 -0.25
CA GLY A 662 -28.16 11.08 1.04
C GLY A 662 -29.27 10.02 0.99
N THR A 663 -29.17 9.02 1.87
CA THR A 663 -30.23 8.03 2.09
C THR A 663 -31.13 8.49 3.23
N ALA A 664 -32.46 8.44 3.04
CA ALA A 664 -33.44 8.78 4.07
C ALA A 664 -34.25 7.53 4.47
N VAL A 665 -34.38 7.28 5.77
CA VAL A 665 -35.27 6.27 6.36
C VAL A 665 -36.39 6.99 7.10
N SER A 666 -37.65 6.81 6.66
CA SER A 666 -38.81 7.44 7.30
C SER A 666 -39.69 6.42 8.00
N VAL A 667 -40.14 6.72 9.23
CA VAL A 667 -41.12 5.92 9.96
C VAL A 667 -42.45 6.67 9.94
N LEU A 668 -43.46 6.11 9.24
CA LEU A 668 -44.83 6.60 9.29
C LEU A 668 -45.49 6.21 10.62
N THR A 669 -45.69 7.19 11.50
CA THR A 669 -46.44 7.02 12.75
C THR A 669 -47.84 7.62 12.64
N THR A 670 -48.80 6.94 12.00
CA THR A 670 -50.23 7.23 12.24
C THR A 670 -51.13 6.01 12.07
N SER A 671 -52.08 5.86 13.01
CA SER A 671 -53.26 5.00 12.89
C SER A 671 -54.25 5.56 11.86
N SER A 672 -55.01 4.67 11.23
CA SER A 672 -55.98 4.90 10.14
C SER A 672 -56.80 6.20 10.25
N LYS A 673 -56.58 7.12 9.27
CA LYS A 673 -57.29 8.38 8.99
C LYS A 673 -57.28 9.43 10.12
N GLY A 674 -56.24 10.26 10.17
CA GLY A 674 -56.20 11.45 11.03
C GLY A 674 -54.93 12.28 10.85
N VAL A 675 -54.98 13.53 11.33
CA VAL A 675 -53.81 14.41 11.52
C VAL A 675 -52.79 13.68 12.37
N GLY A 676 -51.51 13.79 12.03
CA GLY A 676 -50.43 13.20 12.81
C GLY A 676 -49.11 13.92 12.61
N SER A 677 -48.03 13.26 13.02
CA SER A 677 -46.67 13.74 12.83
C SER A 677 -45.81 12.65 12.22
N LEU A 678 -44.89 13.02 11.33
CA LEU A 678 -43.97 12.13 10.63
C LEU A 678 -42.56 12.38 11.15
N VAL A 679 -41.93 11.32 11.65
CA VAL A 679 -40.53 11.34 12.08
C VAL A 679 -39.66 10.74 10.98
N GLN A 680 -38.73 11.53 10.48
CA GLN A 680 -37.80 11.14 9.44
C GLN A 680 -36.37 11.14 9.99
N ALA A 681 -35.66 10.03 9.77
CA ALA A 681 -34.23 9.97 9.96
C ALA A 681 -33.55 10.07 8.59
N TYR A 682 -32.52 10.89 8.47
CA TYR A 682 -31.67 10.88 7.29
C TYR A 682 -30.22 11.13 7.66
N PHE A 683 -29.34 10.74 6.76
CA PHE A 683 -27.91 10.76 7.00
C PHE A 683 -27.20 11.43 5.83
N LEU A 684 -26.35 12.42 6.15
CA LEU A 684 -25.48 13.07 5.17
C LEU A 684 -24.02 12.66 5.44
N PRO A 685 -23.36 12.02 4.46
CA PRO A 685 -21.93 11.71 4.55
C PRO A 685 -21.08 12.96 4.73
N VAL A 686 -21.48 14.07 4.09
CA VAL A 686 -20.84 15.38 4.14
C VAL A 686 -21.92 16.47 4.16
N MET A 687 -21.78 17.46 5.05
CA MET A 687 -22.56 18.69 5.08
C MET A 687 -21.61 19.87 5.23
N GLN A 688 -21.79 20.91 4.42
CA GLN A 688 -21.08 22.17 4.58
C GLN A 688 -21.80 23.07 5.60
N GLN A 689 -21.10 23.51 6.64
CA GLN A 689 -21.59 24.48 7.62
C GLN A 689 -20.72 25.74 7.58
N GLY A 690 -21.10 26.70 6.74
CA GLY A 690 -20.27 27.87 6.45
C GLY A 690 -19.06 27.48 5.59
N LEU A 691 -17.85 27.67 6.11
CA LEU A 691 -16.58 27.26 5.46
C LEU A 691 -16.08 25.89 5.93
N ARG A 692 -16.79 25.23 6.84
CA ARG A 692 -16.35 23.99 7.48
C ARG A 692 -17.12 22.80 6.93
N GLU A 693 -16.38 21.81 6.48
CA GLU A 693 -16.92 20.50 6.16
C GLU A 693 -17.20 19.69 7.43
N VAL A 694 -18.42 19.14 7.56
CA VAL A 694 -18.81 18.26 8.67
C VAL A 694 -19.23 16.93 8.08
N THR A 695 -18.57 15.85 8.51
CA THR A 695 -18.81 14.50 7.98
C THR A 695 -19.68 13.67 8.91
N TRP A 696 -20.38 12.71 8.34
CA TRP A 696 -21.28 11.77 9.03
C TRP A 696 -22.32 12.43 9.95
N THR A 697 -23.10 13.36 9.40
CA THR A 697 -24.19 14.01 10.15
C THR A 697 -25.47 13.20 10.04
N GLY A 698 -26.02 12.83 11.20
CA GLY A 698 -27.30 12.16 11.32
C GLY A 698 -28.36 13.16 11.79
N PHE A 699 -29.52 13.14 11.15
CA PHE A 699 -30.66 13.98 11.47
C PHE A 699 -31.85 13.12 11.85
N LEU A 700 -32.63 13.59 12.81
CA LEU A 700 -33.91 13.00 13.19
C LEU A 700 -34.90 14.14 13.40
N GLN A 701 -35.78 14.32 12.42
CA GLN A 701 -36.66 15.47 12.32
C GLN A 701 -38.13 15.07 12.33
N ASN A 702 -38.99 15.96 12.83
CA ASN A 702 -40.42 15.72 12.91
C ASN A 702 -41.22 16.80 12.18
N MET A 703 -42.13 16.37 11.32
CA MET A 703 -43.03 17.22 10.51
C MET A 703 -44.49 16.88 10.80
N TRP A 704 -45.40 17.81 10.50
CA TRP A 704 -46.83 17.51 10.55
C TRP A 704 -47.30 16.72 9.34
N LEU A 705 -48.34 15.92 9.53
CA LEU A 705 -49.16 15.32 8.48
C LEU A 705 -50.60 15.81 8.67
N ASP A 706 -51.13 16.56 7.71
CA ASP A 706 -52.51 17.06 7.77
C ASP A 706 -53.56 16.03 7.33
N ARG A 707 -54.85 16.38 7.39
CA ARG A 707 -55.96 15.48 7.01
C ARG A 707 -56.08 15.25 5.50
N GLN A 708 -55.33 16.01 4.72
CA GLN A 708 -55.28 15.96 3.26
C GLN A 708 -53.99 15.25 2.79
N ASP A 709 -53.31 14.55 3.71
CA ASP A 709 -52.06 13.82 3.50
C ASP A 709 -50.87 14.70 3.06
N ASN A 710 -50.93 16.01 3.32
CA ASN A 710 -49.80 16.90 3.08
C ASN A 710 -48.85 16.92 4.28
N LEU A 711 -47.55 16.90 3.99
CA LEU A 711 -46.53 17.25 4.97
C LEU A 711 -46.55 18.75 5.21
N ARG A 712 -46.39 19.18 6.46
CA ARG A 712 -46.32 20.60 6.83
C ARG A 712 -45.19 20.90 7.80
N GLU A 713 -44.58 22.06 7.63
CA GLU A 713 -43.63 22.62 8.60
C GLU A 713 -44.38 23.20 9.81
N ASP A 714 -43.67 23.47 10.90
CA ASP A 714 -44.13 24.31 12.02
C ASP A 714 -43.68 25.75 11.72
N THR A 715 -44.39 26.43 10.82
CA THR A 715 -43.92 27.72 10.27
C THR A 715 -43.83 28.77 11.36
N THR A 716 -44.71 28.74 12.36
CA THR A 716 -44.73 29.69 13.48
C THR A 716 -43.91 29.24 14.69
N ASN A 717 -43.39 28.00 14.69
CA ASN A 717 -42.70 27.36 15.82
C ASN A 717 -43.53 27.36 17.12
N ASP A 718 -44.84 27.20 17.01
CA ASP A 718 -45.76 27.18 18.14
C ASP A 718 -46.15 25.74 18.57
N SER A 719 -45.64 24.74 17.85
CA SER A 719 -45.93 23.31 18.03
C SER A 719 -47.42 22.98 17.90
N ARG A 720 -48.18 23.75 17.11
CA ARG A 720 -49.59 23.49 16.82
C ARG A 720 -49.79 23.48 15.31
N LEU A 721 -50.45 22.45 14.79
CA LEU A 721 -50.82 22.44 13.38
C LEU A 721 -51.98 23.42 13.11
N VAL A 722 -51.69 24.56 12.47
CA VAL A 722 -52.64 25.58 12.03
C VAL A 722 -52.58 25.72 10.51
N LEU A 723 -53.60 25.21 9.80
CA LEU A 723 -53.55 25.01 8.35
C LEU A 723 -53.33 26.29 7.52
N ASN A 724 -53.69 27.48 8.02
CA ASN A 724 -53.48 28.75 7.32
C ASN A 724 -52.20 29.49 7.72
N GLU A 725 -51.42 28.93 8.65
CA GLU A 725 -50.17 29.51 9.15
C GLU A 725 -48.99 28.59 8.83
N ASP A 726 -49.19 27.27 8.91
CA ASP A 726 -48.19 26.25 8.61
C ASP A 726 -48.18 25.85 7.14
N GLU A 727 -47.03 26.04 6.49
CA GLU A 727 -46.87 25.79 5.06
C GLU A 727 -46.81 24.29 4.74
N VAL A 728 -47.46 23.91 3.63
CA VAL A 728 -47.32 22.57 3.02
C VAL A 728 -45.93 22.44 2.42
N ILE A 729 -45.25 21.33 2.71
CA ILE A 729 -43.93 20.99 2.17
C ILE A 729 -44.07 19.96 1.06
N ARG A 730 -43.38 20.19 -0.04
CA ARG A 730 -43.07 19.17 -1.05
C ARG A 730 -41.58 19.13 -1.33
N LEU A 731 -40.98 17.98 -1.11
CA LEU A 731 -39.56 17.77 -1.38
C LEU A 731 -39.36 17.46 -2.86
N PHE A 732 -38.32 18.01 -3.47
CA PHE A 732 -37.93 17.72 -4.84
C PHE A 732 -36.42 17.79 -4.99
N PHE A 733 -35.88 17.12 -5.99
CA PHE A 733 -34.47 17.24 -6.36
C PHE A 733 -34.32 18.37 -7.37
N ASP A 734 -33.45 19.33 -7.08
CA ASP A 734 -33.10 20.40 -8.00
C ASP A 734 -31.90 19.99 -8.86
N PRO A 735 -32.09 19.69 -10.16
CA PRO A 735 -31.02 19.21 -11.02
C PRO A 735 -30.00 20.29 -11.39
N ALA A 736 -30.30 21.59 -11.19
CA ALA A 736 -29.33 22.66 -11.43
C ALA A 736 -28.28 22.70 -10.31
N ASP A 737 -28.72 22.50 -9.07
CA ASP A 737 -27.86 22.59 -7.89
C ASP A 737 -27.43 21.20 -7.35
N ASN A 738 -27.92 20.11 -7.95
CA ASN A 738 -27.69 18.74 -7.51
C ASN A 738 -28.05 18.46 -6.04
N GLU A 739 -29.02 19.19 -5.51
CA GLU A 739 -29.43 19.11 -4.10
C GLU A 739 -30.94 18.83 -3.97
N THR A 740 -31.33 18.16 -2.88
CA THR A 740 -32.74 18.10 -2.49
C THR A 740 -33.18 19.42 -1.85
N LYS A 741 -34.27 20.00 -2.35
CA LYS A 741 -34.87 21.24 -1.85
C LYS A 741 -36.31 21.02 -1.40
N ALA A 742 -36.83 21.99 -0.66
CA ALA A 742 -38.21 22.01 -0.19
C ALA A 742 -38.97 23.14 -0.86
N ALA A 743 -40.06 22.80 -1.55
CA ALA A 743 -41.06 23.74 -2.02
C ALA A 743 -42.14 23.89 -0.96
N THR A 744 -42.32 25.10 -0.42
CA THR A 744 -43.34 25.39 0.59
C THR A 744 -44.50 26.19 0.02
N PHE A 745 -45.71 25.89 0.51
CA PHE A 745 -46.95 26.48 0.01
C PHE A 745 -47.87 26.93 1.16
N THR A 746 -48.45 28.11 1.02
CA THR A 746 -49.50 28.60 1.93
C THR A 746 -50.85 27.99 1.56
N THR A 747 -51.72 27.81 2.56
CA THR A 747 -53.12 27.43 2.38
C THR A 747 -54.04 28.36 3.15
N ASP A 748 -55.34 28.34 2.84
CA ASP A 748 -56.40 28.99 3.61
C ASP A 748 -56.78 28.18 4.87
N VAL A 749 -57.74 28.70 5.64
CA VAL A 749 -58.22 28.10 6.90
C VAL A 749 -58.79 26.68 6.74
N SER A 750 -59.14 26.26 5.53
CA SER A 750 -59.62 24.91 5.23
C SER A 750 -58.49 23.93 4.84
N GLY A 751 -57.24 24.40 4.82
CA GLY A 751 -56.09 23.66 4.30
C GLY A 751 -56.11 23.51 2.78
N LYS A 752 -56.88 24.34 2.08
CA LYS A 752 -57.00 24.38 0.61
C LYS A 752 -56.65 25.78 0.12
N GLY A 753 -56.69 26.06 -1.19
CA GLY A 753 -56.43 27.43 -1.66
C GLY A 753 -54.98 27.88 -1.48
N GLY A 754 -54.76 29.18 -1.30
CA GLY A 754 -53.44 29.79 -1.16
C GLY A 754 -52.50 29.52 -2.34
N THR A 755 -51.19 29.61 -2.10
CA THR A 755 -50.20 29.30 -3.14
C THR A 755 -50.14 27.81 -3.49
N ALA A 756 -50.66 26.94 -2.63
CA ALA A 756 -50.79 25.51 -2.91
C ALA A 756 -51.77 25.26 -4.08
N SER A 757 -52.85 26.04 -4.18
CA SER A 757 -53.84 25.91 -5.26
C SER A 757 -53.38 26.48 -6.60
N THR A 758 -52.53 27.51 -6.57
CA THR A 758 -51.95 28.12 -7.77
C THR A 758 -50.59 27.53 -8.13
N CYS A 759 -50.10 26.55 -7.38
CA CYS A 759 -48.78 25.91 -7.52
C CYS A 759 -47.63 26.92 -7.61
N SER A 760 -47.62 27.91 -6.71
CA SER A 760 -46.58 28.95 -6.65
C SER A 760 -45.76 28.83 -5.37
N PRO A 761 -44.76 27.93 -5.30
CA PRO A 761 -44.02 27.67 -4.07
C PRO A 761 -43.03 28.77 -3.73
N GLN A 762 -42.60 28.79 -2.46
CA GLN A 762 -41.30 29.30 -2.08
C GLN A 762 -40.30 28.14 -2.03
N ILE A 763 -39.11 28.32 -2.59
CA ILE A 763 -38.07 27.29 -2.59
C ILE A 763 -37.11 27.57 -1.43
N LYS A 764 -36.94 26.58 -0.55
CA LYS A 764 -36.02 26.60 0.58
C LYS A 764 -35.01 25.46 0.44
N LYS A 765 -33.82 25.62 1.02
CA LYS A 765 -32.93 24.46 1.23
C LYS A 765 -33.62 23.48 2.15
N PHE A 766 -33.31 22.19 2.02
CA PHE A 766 -33.91 21.18 2.89
C PHE A 766 -33.60 21.44 4.37
N SER A 767 -32.41 21.97 4.69
CA SER A 767 -32.01 22.38 6.05
C SER A 767 -32.83 23.53 6.64
N ASP A 768 -33.52 24.31 5.81
CA ASP A 768 -34.19 25.55 6.23
C ASP A 768 -35.69 25.34 6.51
N VAL A 769 -36.17 24.10 6.34
CA VAL A 769 -37.53 23.70 6.70
C VAL A 769 -37.70 23.75 8.22
N ARG A 770 -38.83 24.28 8.68
CA ARG A 770 -39.09 24.40 10.13
C ARG A 770 -39.75 23.14 10.67
N TYR A 771 -39.00 22.38 11.45
CA TYR A 771 -39.45 21.13 12.06
C TYR A 771 -39.98 21.34 13.47
N LEU A 772 -40.91 20.48 13.90
CA LEU A 772 -41.42 20.47 15.29
C LEU A 772 -40.30 20.27 16.30
N TRP A 773 -39.36 19.41 15.95
CA TRP A 773 -38.09 19.25 16.63
C TRP A 773 -37.11 18.54 15.70
N GLU A 774 -35.82 18.79 15.91
CA GLU A 774 -34.72 18.09 15.26
C GLU A 774 -33.73 17.64 16.34
N ALA A 775 -33.47 16.33 16.40
CA ALA A 775 -32.68 15.71 17.46
C ALA A 775 -31.19 16.03 17.34
N GLY A 776 -30.67 16.06 16.11
CA GLY A 776 -29.25 16.22 15.81
C GLY A 776 -28.71 17.55 16.32
N GLN A 777 -29.42 18.65 16.08
CA GLN A 777 -29.10 20.00 16.50
C GLN A 777 -29.20 20.14 18.02
N LYS A 778 -30.22 19.54 18.64
CA LYS A 778 -30.32 19.50 20.12
C LYS A 778 -29.14 18.74 20.72
N LEU A 779 -28.76 17.59 20.16
CA LEU A 779 -27.58 16.83 20.60
C LEU A 779 -26.29 17.61 20.37
N ALA A 780 -26.12 18.25 19.21
CA ALA A 780 -24.94 19.03 18.86
C ALA A 780 -24.73 20.24 19.80
N HIS A 781 -25.80 20.90 20.23
CA HIS A 781 -25.75 22.02 21.19
C HIS A 781 -25.76 21.58 22.65
N THR A 782 -25.92 20.29 22.95
CA THR A 782 -25.79 19.76 24.31
C THR A 782 -24.34 19.38 24.56
N GLU A 783 -23.74 19.89 25.65
CA GLU A 783 -22.39 19.51 26.08
C GLU A 783 -22.29 17.98 26.24
N PRO A 784 -21.20 17.32 25.78
CA PRO A 784 -21.11 15.87 25.84
C PRO A 784 -21.38 15.26 27.22
N SER A 785 -20.94 15.93 28.30
CA SER A 785 -21.16 15.51 29.68
C SER A 785 -22.63 15.58 30.14
N GLU A 786 -23.45 16.39 29.47
CA GLU A 786 -24.87 16.56 29.76
C GLU A 786 -25.77 15.66 28.88
N ARG A 787 -25.18 14.94 27.91
CA ARG A 787 -25.92 14.01 27.03
C ARG A 787 -26.22 12.71 27.77
N THR A 788 -27.51 12.44 28.02
CA THR A 788 -27.95 11.13 28.54
C THR A 788 -28.50 10.26 27.41
N ILE A 789 -27.74 9.27 26.97
CA ILE A 789 -28.13 8.34 25.88
C ILE A 789 -28.45 6.96 26.48
N PHE A 790 -29.67 6.47 26.25
CA PHE A 790 -30.11 5.16 26.73
C PHE A 790 -29.84 4.06 25.70
N THR A 791 -29.37 2.91 26.16
CA THR A 791 -29.16 1.71 25.35
C THR A 791 -29.62 0.47 26.11
N SER A 792 -29.96 -0.60 25.39
CA SER A 792 -30.43 -1.83 26.00
C SER A 792 -29.28 -2.56 26.67
N ARG A 793 -29.32 -2.77 27.99
CA ARG A 793 -28.40 -3.67 28.69
C ARG A 793 -28.77 -5.14 28.54
N LYS A 794 -30.05 -5.42 28.23
CA LYS A 794 -30.60 -6.75 28.04
C LYS A 794 -31.64 -6.74 26.92
N VAL A 795 -31.65 -7.79 26.13
CA VAL A 795 -32.76 -8.14 25.23
C VAL A 795 -33.56 -9.23 25.93
N ILE A 796 -34.85 -8.98 26.14
CA ILE A 796 -35.74 -9.88 26.88
C ILE A 796 -36.88 -10.30 25.95
N ARG A 797 -37.15 -11.60 25.87
CA ARG A 797 -38.32 -12.17 25.18
C ARG A 797 -39.20 -12.86 26.22
N GLY A 798 -40.34 -12.26 26.55
CA GLY A 798 -41.16 -12.67 27.71
C GLY A 798 -40.42 -12.36 29.00
N ASP A 799 -40.21 -13.37 29.86
CA ASP A 799 -39.43 -13.25 31.09
C ASP A 799 -37.97 -13.72 30.92
N ILE A 800 -37.59 -14.18 29.72
CA ILE A 800 -36.26 -14.75 29.45
C ILE A 800 -35.37 -13.68 28.84
N THR A 801 -34.22 -13.43 29.46
CA THR A 801 -33.15 -12.64 28.85
C THR A 801 -32.51 -13.45 27.73
N THR A 802 -32.73 -13.05 26.48
CA THR A 802 -32.17 -13.72 25.29
C THR A 802 -30.76 -13.23 24.96
N HIS A 803 -30.41 -12.03 25.42
CA HIS A 803 -29.08 -11.46 25.24
C HIS A 803 -28.79 -10.44 26.35
N ALA A 804 -27.56 -10.41 26.86
CA ALA A 804 -27.10 -9.42 27.82
C ALA A 804 -25.80 -8.82 27.32
N PHE A 805 -25.72 -7.49 27.29
CA PHE A 805 -24.52 -6.79 26.87
C PHE A 805 -23.63 -6.58 28.11
N ALA A 806 -22.33 -6.89 28.01
CA ALA A 806 -21.40 -6.81 29.13
C ALA A 806 -21.22 -5.37 29.61
N ASN A 807 -21.07 -5.18 30.94
CA ASN A 807 -20.79 -3.87 31.55
C ASN A 807 -19.31 -3.49 31.33
N THR A 808 -18.94 -3.12 30.11
CA THR A 808 -17.83 -2.16 29.92
C THR A 808 -18.41 -0.76 29.98
N PRO A 809 -17.69 0.24 30.51
CA PRO A 809 -18.14 1.63 30.35
C PRO A 809 -18.29 1.87 28.85
N TYR A 810 -19.51 2.20 28.42
CA TYR A 810 -19.72 2.74 27.09
C TYR A 810 -18.74 3.90 26.92
N PRO A 811 -18.03 4.01 25.78
CA PRO A 811 -17.10 5.10 25.59
C PRO A 811 -17.86 6.41 25.83
N GLU A 812 -17.39 7.20 26.81
CA GLU A 812 -17.79 8.59 26.89
C GLU A 812 -17.44 9.22 25.55
N PHE A 813 -18.40 9.89 24.91
CA PHE A 813 -18.15 10.68 23.71
C PHE A 813 -17.39 11.95 24.11
N THR A 814 -16.15 11.80 24.55
CA THR A 814 -15.23 12.92 24.76
C THR A 814 -14.69 13.36 23.41
N ARG A 815 -14.25 14.62 23.33
CA ARG A 815 -13.70 15.23 22.10
C ARG A 815 -12.52 14.43 21.53
N ASP A 816 -11.83 13.66 22.36
CA ASP A 816 -10.69 12.80 22.00
C ASP A 816 -11.10 11.41 21.46
N ALA A 817 -12.35 10.99 21.65
CA ALA A 817 -12.85 9.68 21.22
C ALA A 817 -13.00 9.55 19.68
N ILE A 818 -12.84 10.65 18.94
CA ILE A 818 -12.80 10.65 17.46
C ILE A 818 -11.49 10.04 16.93
N LEU A 819 -10.42 10.01 17.74
CA LEU A 819 -9.10 9.51 17.31
C LEU A 819 -8.85 8.01 17.60
N VAL A 820 -9.72 7.33 18.36
CA VAL A 820 -9.44 5.98 18.89
C VAL A 820 -10.30 4.86 18.27
N ASN A 821 -11.14 5.17 17.27
CA ASN A 821 -12.02 4.17 16.65
C ASN A 821 -11.37 3.38 15.49
N SER A 822 -10.07 3.09 15.58
CA SER A 822 -9.37 2.18 14.67
C SER A 822 -9.49 0.70 15.09
N ALA A 823 -9.82 0.41 16.36
CA ALA A 823 -9.84 -0.96 16.89
C ALA A 823 -11.20 -1.69 16.80
N LEU A 824 -12.28 -1.03 16.36
CA LEU A 824 -13.60 -1.66 16.13
C LEU A 824 -13.89 -1.94 14.66
N ARG A 825 -12.88 -1.86 13.78
CA ARG A 825 -12.95 -2.31 12.39
C ARG A 825 -12.71 -3.82 12.20
N ASP A 826 -12.30 -4.53 13.24
CA ASP A 826 -11.95 -5.96 13.18
C ASP A 826 -12.87 -6.87 14.04
N ALA A 827 -14.19 -6.64 13.99
CA ALA A 827 -15.19 -7.59 14.48
C ALA A 827 -16.23 -7.91 13.40
#